data_AF-R1G1A1-F1
#
_entry.id   AF-R1G1A1-F1
#
_cell.length_a   1.000
_cell.length_b   1.000
_cell.length_c   1.000
_cell.angle_alpha   90.00
_cell.angle_beta   90.00
_cell.angle_gamma   90.00
#
_symmetry.space_group_name_H-M   'P 1'
#
loop_
_entity.id
_entity.type
_entity.pdbx_description
1 polymer ?
#
loop_
_entity_poly.entity_id
_entity_poly.type
_entity_poly.pdbx_seq_one_letter_code
_entity_poly.pdbx_strand_id
1 'polypeptide(L)'
;MPSMQRARGPETPTFAAVIGASAASASAAAAAKLDVNIKNPFFSELRAKAADAASLDTLIGLVKSEFLRSFLHEVKYLLFDFCLEGMSGREAAFAKLLHFQKAHAIFEAHQPRMNSLEISVFLSIAPLLTSGQPPSGLEASNSAPRRSAMGAAGAAPSSAAAAATAAKVPAPDAADGAEGGKELDWSAMEELVAQEEESKSKAAKRKKKKKKKSTDSTFAAVTGANAAAASALAAQAGLEIDMDQPFFSELRDKVADAATLDALIGLIESEFLRAFFHEIKHLQFDAYFHQADDAAKLSHFERACALVEAHTSRATSLETNVLARSTCHNQLPCTGGTRKQLISRWHHAIRALLDRSSLGALLNPAQPAPPPRTRPRIRVGFFAIDRLECFSAVYRGQARIVTLLDRRRFETCLIVSSALAGSHPDLPEAGALWEAVDQRVGCADVREALQKVAALELDVLVYPEIGLHPWTCIMAYARLAPVQVTTWGHALTSGIPTIDFYFSSAWFEAEGAQEHYSETLVLMRSLSCCLPAFHFTGAPLEEALSLLPPPPAKLVCCLQPSLTLNMPFVRRTLPRILSRVPTAVFLFLQDGMSAKTLTAISQALDGNALFLPRGPAGWLRKYISRCAVFLDAHPCGSCNAMLLDAFLEGRVIVTLPGPDLQGRFAQGFYRKMGLTDPIAATEDAYVEQSVRYLVDVAERRRIERLIARRRGALVDERDSVSEWGNTLELVCKPWVQLIPPPSRLQAAREWLKSRCLPSRASAAALRCLPASDARVDEQAAPAADCPPAPGDQDSPPGVHREVKLAPNEPPAASAEVLHAEQSWSEC
;
A
#
# COMPACT_ATOMS: atom_id res chain seq x y z
N MET A 1 -11.35 19.69 -10.86
CA MET A 1 -11.28 20.82 -11.80
C MET A 1 -10.68 22.03 -11.09
N PRO A 2 -9.45 22.47 -11.42
CA PRO A 2 -9.00 23.82 -11.11
C PRO A 2 -8.66 24.64 -12.37
N SER A 3 -9.30 25.82 -12.46
CA SER A 3 -8.90 27.07 -13.13
C SER A 3 -8.20 27.02 -14.49
N MET A 4 -8.97 27.14 -15.58
CA MET A 4 -8.52 27.81 -16.81
C MET A 4 -8.78 29.31 -16.71
N GLN A 5 -7.73 30.12 -16.92
CA GLN A 5 -7.82 31.56 -17.11
C GLN A 5 -8.60 31.91 -18.38
N ARG A 6 -9.28 33.07 -18.31
CA ARG A 6 -10.06 33.76 -19.35
C ARG A 6 -9.59 33.51 -20.80
N ALA A 7 -10.25 32.58 -21.48
CA ALA A 7 -10.45 32.60 -22.93
C ALA A 7 -11.97 32.67 -23.19
N ARG A 8 -12.37 33.27 -24.32
CA ARG A 8 -13.75 33.59 -24.75
C ARG A 8 -14.85 32.69 -24.15
N GLY A 9 -15.93 33.30 -23.66
CA GLY A 9 -17.08 32.56 -23.10
C GLY A 9 -17.55 31.43 -24.02
N PRO A 10 -18.06 30.32 -23.47
CA PRO A 10 -18.40 29.13 -24.25
C PRO A 10 -19.40 29.52 -25.34
N GLU A 11 -19.01 29.30 -26.61
CA GLU A 11 -19.93 29.40 -27.73
C GLU A 11 -21.10 28.45 -27.46
N THR A 12 -22.33 28.96 -27.44
CA THR A 12 -23.52 28.12 -27.32
C THR A 12 -23.52 27.12 -28.47
N PRO A 13 -23.47 25.80 -28.20
CA PRO A 13 -23.34 24.79 -29.23
C PRO A 13 -24.64 24.76 -30.05
N THR A 14 -24.56 25.22 -31.30
CA THR A 14 -25.67 25.12 -32.25
C THR A 14 -25.53 23.85 -33.10
N PHE A 15 -26.63 23.29 -33.56
CA PHE A 15 -26.63 22.08 -34.39
C PHE A 15 -25.78 22.23 -35.65
N ALA A 16 -25.85 23.40 -36.30
CA ALA A 16 -25.03 23.74 -37.45
C ALA A 16 -23.51 23.82 -37.15
N ALA A 17 -23.12 24.18 -35.92
CA ALA A 17 -21.70 24.23 -35.52
C ALA A 17 -21.10 22.83 -35.29
N VAL A 18 -21.91 21.88 -34.77
CA VAL A 18 -21.46 20.51 -34.47
C VAL A 18 -21.45 19.61 -35.72
N ILE A 19 -22.38 19.83 -36.66
CA ILE A 19 -22.56 18.99 -37.85
C ILE A 19 -22.05 19.67 -39.14
N GLY A 20 -22.00 21.00 -39.20
CA GLY A 20 -21.56 21.79 -40.36
C GLY A 20 -22.72 22.34 -41.22
N ALA A 21 -22.61 23.60 -41.66
CA ALA A 21 -23.70 24.36 -42.29
C ALA A 21 -24.31 23.76 -43.58
N SER A 22 -23.58 22.92 -44.34
CA SER A 22 -24.09 22.35 -45.60
C SER A 22 -24.93 21.07 -45.44
N ALA A 23 -25.03 20.50 -44.23
CA ALA A 23 -25.74 19.25 -43.95
C ALA A 23 -27.04 19.43 -43.15
N ALA A 24 -27.37 20.65 -42.72
CA ALA A 24 -28.49 20.94 -41.81
C ALA A 24 -29.89 20.90 -42.46
N SER A 25 -29.98 20.80 -43.79
CA SER A 25 -31.23 21.01 -44.54
C SER A 25 -32.09 19.76 -44.80
N ALA A 26 -31.86 18.62 -44.14
CA ALA A 26 -32.64 17.41 -44.36
C ALA A 26 -33.61 17.09 -43.20
N SER A 27 -34.90 17.04 -43.56
CA SER A 27 -36.08 16.40 -42.96
C SER A 27 -36.54 16.77 -41.55
N ALA A 28 -37.84 17.04 -41.45
CA ALA A 28 -38.61 17.35 -40.24
C ALA A 28 -39.89 16.49 -40.26
N ALA A 29 -40.26 15.86 -39.13
CA ALA A 29 -41.66 15.65 -38.73
C ALA A 29 -41.80 14.96 -37.35
N ALA A 30 -42.75 15.51 -36.58
CA ALA A 30 -43.50 14.96 -35.44
C ALA A 30 -42.80 14.72 -34.10
N ALA A 31 -43.23 15.50 -33.10
CA ALA A 31 -42.89 15.41 -31.69
C ALA A 31 -43.83 14.46 -30.92
N ALA A 32 -43.31 13.79 -29.89
CA ALA A 32 -44.09 13.35 -28.74
C ALA A 32 -43.26 13.44 -27.43
N LYS A 33 -43.95 13.83 -26.35
CA LYS A 33 -43.45 14.38 -25.09
C LYS A 33 -42.65 13.38 -24.23
N LEU A 34 -41.50 13.82 -23.71
CA LEU A 34 -40.86 13.26 -22.51
C LEU A 34 -40.00 14.32 -21.80
N ASP A 35 -40.29 14.52 -20.52
CA ASP A 35 -39.95 15.68 -19.70
C ASP A 35 -38.52 15.58 -19.13
N VAL A 36 -37.51 15.86 -19.98
CA VAL A 36 -36.11 16.01 -19.54
C VAL A 36 -35.65 17.41 -19.89
N ASN A 37 -35.53 18.26 -18.88
CA ASN A 37 -35.26 19.69 -19.01
C ASN A 37 -33.77 19.97 -19.30
N ILE A 38 -33.30 19.60 -20.50
CA ILE A 38 -31.98 20.02 -21.01
C ILE A 38 -32.17 21.32 -21.79
N LYS A 39 -31.84 22.46 -21.18
CA LYS A 39 -31.84 23.77 -21.86
C LYS A 39 -30.61 23.95 -22.76
N ASN A 40 -30.36 23.03 -23.69
CA ASN A 40 -29.29 23.15 -24.69
C ASN A 40 -29.86 23.08 -26.13
N PRO A 41 -29.61 24.11 -26.99
CA PRO A 41 -30.09 24.18 -28.38
C PRO A 41 -29.73 22.95 -29.23
N PHE A 42 -28.52 22.42 -29.08
CA PHE A 42 -28.03 21.24 -29.82
C PHE A 42 -28.88 20.00 -29.55
N PHE A 43 -29.14 19.68 -28.28
CA PHE A 43 -29.92 18.49 -27.91
C PHE A 43 -31.40 18.65 -28.21
N SER A 44 -31.96 19.85 -28.10
CA SER A 44 -33.33 20.12 -28.52
C SER A 44 -33.52 19.91 -30.03
N GLU A 45 -32.54 20.32 -30.83
CA GLU A 45 -32.60 20.19 -32.30
C GLU A 45 -32.28 18.76 -32.76
N LEU A 46 -31.32 18.08 -32.11
CA LEU A 46 -31.04 16.65 -32.31
C LEU A 46 -32.26 15.79 -31.98
N ARG A 47 -32.98 16.10 -30.89
CA ARG A 47 -34.23 15.44 -30.51
C ARG A 47 -35.37 15.73 -31.49
N ALA A 48 -35.46 16.96 -32.01
CA ALA A 48 -36.50 17.31 -32.97
C ALA A 48 -36.30 16.66 -34.36
N LYS A 49 -35.06 16.30 -34.71
CA LYS A 49 -34.69 15.69 -36.00
C LYS A 49 -34.58 14.15 -35.97
N ALA A 50 -34.47 13.54 -34.80
CA ALA A 50 -34.42 12.08 -34.65
C ALA A 50 -35.82 11.50 -34.36
N ALA A 51 -36.32 10.65 -35.25
CA ALA A 51 -37.63 10.00 -35.12
C ALA A 51 -37.56 8.63 -34.42
N ASP A 52 -36.39 7.98 -34.47
CA ASP A 52 -36.12 6.64 -33.95
C ASP A 52 -34.60 6.44 -33.71
N ALA A 53 -34.20 5.27 -33.20
CA ALA A 53 -32.79 4.97 -32.93
C ALA A 53 -31.91 5.02 -34.19
N ALA A 54 -32.44 4.59 -35.35
CA ALA A 54 -31.69 4.54 -36.60
C ALA A 54 -31.41 5.94 -37.19
N SER A 55 -32.40 6.83 -37.14
CA SER A 55 -32.25 8.23 -37.54
C SER A 55 -31.34 8.99 -36.57
N LEU A 56 -31.39 8.69 -35.27
CA LEU A 56 -30.45 9.26 -34.30
C LEU A 56 -29.00 8.84 -34.59
N ASP A 57 -28.76 7.56 -34.90
CA ASP A 57 -27.42 7.08 -35.26
C ASP A 57 -26.89 7.70 -36.55
N THR A 58 -27.78 7.93 -37.52
CA THR A 58 -27.43 8.65 -38.75
C THR A 58 -27.00 10.09 -38.44
N LEU A 59 -27.73 10.80 -37.57
CA LEU A 59 -27.37 12.16 -37.16
C LEU A 59 -26.08 12.22 -36.33
N ILE A 60 -25.85 11.26 -35.43
CA ILE A 60 -24.59 11.14 -34.68
C ILE A 60 -23.42 10.89 -35.65
N GLY A 61 -23.63 10.08 -36.69
CA GLY A 61 -22.63 9.84 -37.74
C GLY A 61 -22.17 11.10 -38.47
N LEU A 62 -23.05 12.12 -38.59
CA LEU A 62 -22.73 13.40 -39.22
C LEU A 62 -21.92 14.36 -38.31
N VAL A 63 -21.77 14.05 -37.02
CA VAL A 63 -20.96 14.85 -36.09
C VAL A 63 -19.49 14.79 -36.49
N LYS A 64 -18.86 15.95 -36.66
CA LYS A 64 -17.48 16.03 -37.17
C LYS A 64 -16.42 15.58 -36.17
N SER A 65 -16.65 15.83 -34.89
CA SER A 65 -15.74 15.39 -33.82
C SER A 65 -15.89 13.89 -33.59
N GLU A 66 -14.77 13.17 -33.70
CA GLU A 66 -14.70 11.74 -33.40
C GLU A 66 -15.03 11.47 -31.92
N PHE A 67 -14.53 12.32 -31.02
CA PHE A 67 -14.88 12.27 -29.60
C PHE A 67 -16.39 12.42 -29.38
N LEU A 68 -17.02 13.48 -29.92
CA LEU A 68 -18.46 13.70 -29.73
C LEU A 68 -19.28 12.58 -30.36
N ARG A 69 -18.84 12.02 -31.49
CA ARG A 69 -19.52 10.89 -32.13
C ARG A 69 -19.52 9.66 -31.21
N SER A 70 -18.35 9.25 -30.73
CA SER A 70 -18.23 8.11 -29.80
C SER A 70 -18.96 8.37 -28.48
N PHE A 71 -18.88 9.60 -27.96
CA PHE A 71 -19.53 9.97 -26.72
C PHE A 71 -21.05 10.01 -26.85
N LEU A 72 -21.61 10.62 -27.91
CA LEU A 72 -23.05 10.67 -28.16
C LEU A 72 -23.62 9.28 -28.45
N HIS A 73 -22.84 8.38 -29.06
CA HIS A 73 -23.24 6.99 -29.31
C HIS A 73 -23.51 6.22 -28.02
N GLU A 74 -22.76 6.49 -26.95
CA GLU A 74 -23.01 5.88 -25.64
C GLU A 74 -24.12 6.64 -24.88
N VAL A 75 -24.08 7.97 -24.92
CA VAL A 75 -25.03 8.82 -24.20
C VAL A 75 -26.47 8.71 -24.73
N LYS A 76 -26.69 8.29 -26.00
CA LYS A 76 -28.05 8.17 -26.56
C LYS A 76 -28.96 7.25 -25.72
N TYR A 77 -28.43 6.17 -25.16
CA TYR A 77 -29.16 5.23 -24.29
C TYR A 77 -29.55 5.83 -22.94
N LEU A 78 -28.94 6.95 -22.55
CA LEU A 78 -29.26 7.67 -21.32
C LEU A 78 -30.32 8.76 -21.55
N LEU A 79 -30.35 9.34 -22.75
CA LEU A 79 -31.14 10.55 -23.06
C LEU A 79 -32.43 10.28 -23.86
N PHE A 80 -32.48 9.19 -24.62
CA PHE A 80 -33.58 8.89 -25.54
C PHE A 80 -34.20 7.54 -25.20
N ASP A 81 -35.38 7.55 -24.59
CA ASP A 81 -36.05 6.31 -24.14
C ASP A 81 -36.40 5.36 -25.29
N PHE A 82 -36.60 5.88 -26.52
CA PHE A 82 -36.79 5.04 -27.71
C PHE A 82 -35.57 4.15 -28.03
N CYS A 83 -34.37 4.47 -27.54
CA CYS A 83 -33.20 3.60 -27.68
C CYS A 83 -33.28 2.36 -26.77
N LEU A 84 -34.24 2.32 -25.85
CA LEU A 84 -34.49 1.23 -24.90
C LEU A 84 -35.83 0.55 -25.17
N GLU A 85 -36.55 0.94 -26.22
CA GLU A 85 -37.78 0.29 -26.64
C GLU A 85 -37.52 -1.19 -26.96
N GLY A 86 -38.36 -2.08 -26.42
CA GLY A 86 -38.20 -3.53 -26.53
C GLY A 86 -37.35 -4.17 -25.43
N MET A 87 -36.73 -3.40 -24.54
CA MET A 87 -36.03 -3.92 -23.36
C MET A 87 -36.96 -4.02 -22.15
N SER A 88 -36.82 -5.10 -21.36
CA SER A 88 -37.46 -5.17 -20.04
C SER A 88 -36.88 -4.11 -19.09
N GLY A 89 -37.60 -3.75 -18.03
CA GLY A 89 -37.14 -2.71 -17.09
C GLY A 89 -35.76 -2.98 -16.46
N ARG A 90 -35.39 -4.25 -16.27
CA ARG A 90 -34.04 -4.64 -15.80
C ARG A 90 -32.99 -4.54 -16.89
N GLU A 91 -33.31 -4.92 -18.13
CA GLU A 91 -32.40 -4.79 -19.28
C GLU A 91 -32.14 -3.33 -19.63
N ALA A 92 -33.17 -2.48 -19.58
CA ALA A 92 -33.05 -1.04 -19.78
C ALA A 92 -32.18 -0.40 -18.68
N ALA A 93 -32.34 -0.80 -17.42
CA ALA A 93 -31.49 -0.32 -16.32
C ALA A 93 -30.03 -0.75 -16.47
N PHE A 94 -29.78 -2.02 -16.86
CA PHE A 94 -28.44 -2.52 -17.11
C PHE A 94 -27.79 -1.84 -18.33
N ALA A 95 -28.54 -1.63 -19.41
CA ALA A 95 -28.09 -0.90 -20.58
C ALA A 95 -27.70 0.55 -20.23
N LYS A 96 -28.54 1.26 -19.45
CA LYS A 96 -28.22 2.61 -18.95
C LYS A 96 -26.92 2.60 -18.15
N LEU A 97 -26.73 1.67 -17.20
CA LEU A 97 -25.51 1.60 -16.40
C LEU A 97 -24.26 1.28 -17.23
N LEU A 98 -24.35 0.32 -18.16
CA LEU A 98 -23.24 -0.05 -19.04
C LEU A 98 -22.82 1.10 -19.96
N HIS A 99 -23.79 1.75 -20.60
CA HIS A 99 -23.52 2.87 -21.52
C HIS A 99 -23.06 4.12 -20.77
N PHE A 100 -23.47 4.31 -19.52
CA PHE A 100 -22.90 5.33 -18.62
C PHE A 100 -21.40 5.08 -18.36
N GLN A 101 -21.03 3.86 -17.99
CA GLN A 101 -19.62 3.52 -17.74
C GLN A 101 -18.74 3.70 -18.98
N LYS A 102 -19.27 3.33 -20.17
CA LYS A 102 -18.57 3.53 -21.44
C LYS A 102 -18.43 5.01 -21.81
N ALA A 103 -19.49 5.81 -21.64
CA ALA A 103 -19.44 7.25 -21.85
C ALA A 103 -18.41 7.93 -20.93
N HIS A 104 -18.34 7.48 -19.66
CA HIS A 104 -17.36 7.96 -18.69
C HIS A 104 -15.92 7.61 -19.12
N ALA A 105 -15.68 6.38 -19.55
CA ALA A 105 -14.35 5.96 -20.03
C ALA A 105 -13.92 6.73 -21.29
N ILE A 106 -14.85 7.02 -22.21
CA ILE A 106 -14.58 7.84 -23.41
C ILE A 106 -14.21 9.27 -23.00
N PHE A 107 -14.93 9.84 -22.03
CA PHE A 107 -14.64 11.17 -21.49
C PHE A 107 -13.25 11.24 -20.84
N GLU A 108 -12.92 10.33 -19.91
CA GLU A 108 -11.62 10.32 -19.23
C GLU A 108 -10.46 10.19 -20.21
N ALA A 109 -10.61 9.39 -21.26
CA ALA A 109 -9.60 9.22 -22.29
C ALA A 109 -9.36 10.49 -23.12
N HIS A 110 -10.38 11.34 -23.31
CA HIS A 110 -10.32 12.50 -24.20
C HIS A 110 -10.27 13.85 -23.46
N GLN A 111 -10.50 13.86 -22.13
CA GLN A 111 -10.54 15.07 -21.30
C GLN A 111 -9.38 16.06 -21.53
N PRO A 112 -8.11 15.63 -21.62
CA PRO A 112 -7.00 16.57 -21.81
C PRO A 112 -6.92 17.19 -23.21
N ARG A 113 -7.73 16.72 -24.17
CA ARG A 113 -7.68 17.12 -25.59
C ARG A 113 -8.98 17.75 -26.10
N MET A 114 -10.00 17.90 -25.26
CA MET A 114 -11.29 18.42 -25.69
C MET A 114 -11.21 19.91 -26.05
N ASN A 115 -11.84 20.28 -27.16
CA ASN A 115 -12.01 21.68 -27.56
C ASN A 115 -13.22 22.34 -26.86
N SER A 116 -13.35 23.66 -26.99
CA SER A 116 -14.40 24.43 -26.30
C SER A 116 -15.83 23.99 -26.66
N LEU A 117 -16.07 23.54 -27.90
CA LEU A 117 -17.37 23.04 -28.34
C LEU A 117 -17.69 21.69 -27.69
N GLU A 118 -16.71 20.80 -27.62
CA GLU A 118 -16.82 19.47 -27.00
C GLU A 118 -17.10 19.57 -25.50
N ILE A 119 -16.37 20.47 -24.83
CA ILE A 119 -16.58 20.79 -23.41
C ILE A 119 -17.99 21.33 -23.19
N SER A 120 -18.47 22.23 -24.08
CA SER A 120 -19.80 22.80 -23.93
C SER A 120 -20.93 21.77 -24.12
N VAL A 121 -20.77 20.83 -25.06
CA VAL A 121 -21.74 19.73 -25.26
C VAL A 121 -21.75 18.80 -24.03
N PHE A 122 -20.57 18.46 -23.50
CA PHE A 122 -20.45 17.63 -22.29
C PHE A 122 -21.09 18.29 -21.06
N LEU A 123 -20.77 19.55 -20.78
CA LEU A 123 -21.29 20.27 -19.61
C LEU A 123 -22.82 20.42 -19.62
N SER A 124 -23.44 20.30 -20.80
CA SER A 124 -24.88 20.42 -20.95
C SER A 124 -25.65 19.15 -20.58
N ILE A 125 -24.97 18.00 -20.51
CA ILE A 125 -25.57 16.72 -20.11
C ILE A 125 -25.04 16.22 -18.76
N ALA A 126 -23.92 16.77 -18.28
CA ALA A 126 -23.33 16.43 -17.00
C ALA A 126 -24.33 16.44 -15.82
N PRO A 127 -25.29 17.39 -15.71
CA PRO A 127 -26.28 17.37 -14.63
C PRO A 127 -27.15 16.11 -14.62
N LEU A 128 -27.49 15.57 -15.79
CA LEU A 128 -28.32 14.37 -15.94
C LEU A 128 -27.55 13.08 -15.63
N LEU A 129 -26.24 13.09 -15.88
CA LEU A 129 -25.33 12.02 -15.50
C LEU A 129 -25.16 11.94 -13.97
N THR A 130 -25.33 13.07 -13.28
CA THR A 130 -25.18 13.17 -11.81
C THR A 130 -26.49 13.07 -11.03
N SER A 131 -27.67 13.20 -11.67
CA SER A 131 -28.97 13.24 -10.98
C SER A 131 -29.71 11.89 -10.91
N GLY A 132 -29.04 10.77 -11.19
CA GLY A 132 -29.65 9.44 -11.12
C GLY A 132 -29.89 8.93 -9.70
N GLN A 133 -30.96 9.38 -9.04
CA GLN A 133 -31.59 8.57 -7.99
C GLN A 133 -32.34 7.38 -8.64
N PRO A 134 -32.39 6.21 -7.98
CA PRO A 134 -33.22 5.09 -8.46
C PRO A 134 -34.70 5.53 -8.49
N PRO A 135 -35.50 5.06 -9.47
CA PRO A 135 -36.88 5.51 -9.62
C PRO A 135 -37.73 5.12 -8.40
N SER A 136 -38.19 6.14 -7.68
CA SER A 136 -39.30 6.08 -6.74
C SER A 136 -40.61 5.84 -7.50
N GLY A 137 -41.23 4.67 -7.32
CA GLY A 137 -42.53 4.39 -7.91
C GLY A 137 -42.97 2.95 -7.73
N LEU A 138 -43.55 2.64 -6.56
CA LEU A 138 -44.53 1.57 -6.37
C LEU A 138 -45.25 1.83 -5.04
N GLU A 139 -46.24 2.73 -5.06
CA GLU A 139 -47.29 2.74 -4.04
C GLU A 139 -48.59 2.17 -4.61
N ALA A 140 -49.16 1.25 -3.83
CA ALA A 140 -50.57 0.91 -3.61
C ALA A 140 -51.40 0.20 -4.72
N SER A 141 -51.78 -1.05 -4.40
CA SER A 141 -53.21 -1.42 -4.46
C SER A 141 -53.56 -2.41 -3.33
N ASN A 142 -54.43 -1.94 -2.43
CA ASN A 142 -55.14 -2.73 -1.43
C ASN A 142 -56.16 -3.68 -2.09
N SER A 143 -56.20 -4.95 -1.65
CA SER A 143 -57.46 -5.66 -1.39
C SER A 143 -57.20 -6.94 -0.56
N ALA A 144 -57.71 -6.95 0.67
CA ALA A 144 -57.82 -8.14 1.53
C ALA A 144 -58.99 -9.05 1.02
N PRO A 145 -59.21 -10.30 1.52
CA PRO A 145 -59.43 -10.59 2.94
C PRO A 145 -58.81 -11.89 3.52
N ARG A 146 -58.81 -11.88 4.85
CA ARG A 146 -58.45 -12.90 5.85
C ARG A 146 -59.11 -14.29 5.66
N ARG A 147 -58.41 -15.34 6.12
CA ARG A 147 -58.87 -16.53 6.92
C ARG A 147 -57.63 -17.44 7.16
N SER A 148 -57.05 -17.53 8.36
CA SER A 148 -57.38 -18.39 9.52
C SER A 148 -57.05 -19.89 9.38
N ALA A 149 -56.48 -20.47 10.46
CA ALA A 149 -56.30 -21.90 10.82
C ALA A 149 -54.94 -22.52 10.42
N MET A 150 -54.03 -22.78 11.38
CA MET A 150 -53.90 -23.97 12.27
C MET A 150 -53.06 -25.10 11.65
N GLY A 151 -52.11 -25.61 12.45
CA GLY A 151 -51.91 -27.06 12.56
C GLY A 151 -50.63 -27.66 11.97
N ALA A 152 -49.66 -27.88 12.88
CA ALA A 152 -49.02 -29.18 13.17
C ALA A 152 -48.30 -30.00 12.09
N ALA A 153 -47.03 -30.29 12.42
CA ALA A 153 -46.39 -31.61 12.53
C ALA A 153 -46.27 -32.54 11.30
N GLY A 154 -45.08 -33.15 11.17
CA GLY A 154 -44.99 -34.57 10.78
C GLY A 154 -43.91 -34.94 9.76
N ALA A 155 -42.81 -35.47 10.28
CA ALA A 155 -42.20 -36.75 9.88
C ALA A 155 -41.64 -36.97 8.45
N ALA A 156 -40.35 -37.34 8.42
CA ALA A 156 -39.71 -38.26 7.45
C ALA A 156 -40.37 -39.68 7.54
N PRO A 157 -39.97 -40.77 6.81
CA PRO A 157 -38.73 -40.99 6.04
C PRO A 157 -38.81 -41.91 4.78
N SER A 158 -37.63 -42.15 4.17
CA SER A 158 -37.20 -43.37 3.42
C SER A 158 -37.81 -43.56 2.00
N SER A 159 -37.21 -44.23 1.00
CA SER A 159 -36.09 -45.19 0.89
C SER A 159 -35.74 -45.43 -0.59
N ALA A 160 -34.58 -46.08 -0.82
CA ALA A 160 -34.25 -47.07 -1.88
C ALA A 160 -34.08 -46.60 -3.35
N ALA A 161 -32.87 -46.72 -3.93
CA ALA A 161 -32.31 -47.88 -4.70
C ALA A 161 -32.83 -47.90 -6.17
N ALA A 162 -32.12 -48.24 -7.25
CA ALA A 162 -30.88 -48.98 -7.50
C ALA A 162 -30.41 -48.77 -8.97
N ALA A 163 -29.21 -49.33 -9.27
CA ALA A 163 -28.71 -49.83 -10.57
C ALA A 163 -28.36 -48.83 -11.70
N ALA A 164 -27.09 -48.63 -12.09
CA ALA A 164 -26.15 -49.53 -12.78
C ALA A 164 -26.47 -49.76 -14.27
N THR A 165 -25.60 -49.24 -15.17
CA THR A 165 -25.16 -49.93 -16.39
C THR A 165 -23.96 -49.21 -17.02
N ALA A 166 -23.11 -50.01 -17.68
CA ALA A 166 -21.72 -49.77 -17.98
C ALA A 166 -21.43 -49.54 -19.48
N ALA A 167 -20.19 -49.09 -19.74
CA ALA A 167 -19.40 -49.26 -20.97
C ALA A 167 -19.83 -48.42 -22.19
N LYS A 168 -18.96 -47.97 -23.10
CA LYS A 168 -17.67 -48.51 -23.57
C LYS A 168 -16.95 -47.44 -24.41
N VAL A 169 -15.61 -47.43 -24.36
CA VAL A 169 -14.70 -46.71 -25.27
C VAL A 169 -14.43 -47.59 -26.51
N PRO A 170 -14.07 -47.01 -27.66
CA PRO A 170 -12.84 -47.47 -28.32
C PRO A 170 -11.95 -46.34 -28.85
N ALA A 171 -10.66 -46.66 -28.93
CA ALA A 171 -9.60 -45.90 -29.57
C ALA A 171 -9.11 -46.69 -30.83
N PRO A 172 -7.97 -46.37 -31.46
CA PRO A 172 -7.85 -45.69 -32.75
C PRO A 172 -7.17 -46.56 -33.82
N ASP A 173 -7.03 -46.08 -35.06
CA ASP A 173 -6.06 -46.65 -36.02
C ASP A 173 -5.53 -45.59 -37.00
N ALA A 174 -4.28 -45.81 -37.41
CA ALA A 174 -3.44 -45.01 -38.29
C ALA A 174 -2.93 -45.87 -39.46
N ALA A 175 -2.65 -45.27 -40.64
CA ALA A 175 -1.54 -45.61 -41.55
C ALA A 175 -1.62 -44.85 -42.91
N ASP A 176 -0.45 -44.35 -43.36
CA ASP A 176 0.16 -44.28 -44.72
C ASP A 176 -0.67 -43.77 -45.93
N GLY A 177 -0.17 -43.06 -46.95
CA GLY A 177 1.16 -42.62 -47.39
C GLY A 177 1.12 -42.33 -48.93
N ALA A 178 1.98 -41.41 -49.40
CA ALA A 178 2.46 -41.19 -50.78
C ALA A 178 1.73 -40.24 -51.78
N GLU A 179 2.43 -39.12 -52.05
CA GLU A 179 2.77 -38.41 -53.32
C GLU A 179 1.77 -38.23 -54.48
N GLY A 180 1.61 -36.96 -54.88
CA GLY A 180 1.10 -36.56 -56.20
C GLY A 180 0.86 -35.05 -56.27
N GLY A 181 1.81 -34.30 -56.84
CA GLY A 181 1.77 -32.84 -56.91
C GLY A 181 0.62 -32.29 -57.76
N LYS A 182 0.03 -31.18 -57.31
CA LYS A 182 -0.74 -30.22 -58.12
C LYS A 182 -0.82 -28.87 -57.38
N GLU A 183 -0.56 -27.82 -58.16
CA GLU A 183 -0.88 -26.41 -58.02
C GLU A 183 -1.22 -25.85 -56.62
N LEU A 184 -0.44 -24.86 -56.19
CA LEU A 184 -0.71 -24.02 -55.02
C LEU A 184 -2.05 -23.30 -55.18
N ASP A 185 -3.08 -23.88 -54.58
CA ASP A 185 -4.38 -23.24 -54.36
C ASP A 185 -4.25 -22.20 -53.24
N TRP A 186 -4.26 -20.92 -53.63
CA TRP A 186 -4.23 -19.79 -52.70
C TRP A 186 -5.41 -19.79 -51.71
N SER A 187 -6.50 -20.49 -52.02
CA SER A 187 -7.65 -20.70 -51.12
C SER A 187 -7.29 -21.56 -49.89
N ALA A 188 -6.42 -22.56 -50.05
CA ALA A 188 -6.04 -23.46 -48.96
C ALA A 188 -5.08 -22.78 -47.95
N MET A 189 -4.34 -21.77 -48.41
CA MET A 189 -3.45 -20.98 -47.54
C MET A 189 -4.23 -19.95 -46.72
N GLU A 190 -5.32 -19.39 -47.27
CA GLU A 190 -6.27 -18.57 -46.51
C GLU A 190 -7.06 -19.40 -45.50
N GLU A 191 -7.44 -20.65 -45.80
CA GLU A 191 -8.03 -21.56 -44.81
C GLU A 191 -7.03 -21.98 -43.73
N LEU A 192 -5.76 -22.19 -44.06
CA LEU A 192 -4.72 -22.47 -43.06
C LEU A 192 -4.41 -21.26 -42.19
N VAL A 193 -4.40 -20.04 -42.75
CA VAL A 193 -4.27 -18.78 -41.98
C VAL A 193 -5.53 -18.52 -41.15
N ALA A 194 -6.72 -18.84 -41.66
CA ALA A 194 -7.96 -18.74 -40.91
C ALA A 194 -8.05 -19.81 -39.80
N GLN A 195 -7.53 -21.02 -40.01
CA GLN A 195 -7.40 -22.05 -38.97
C GLN A 195 -6.28 -21.70 -37.98
N GLU A 196 -5.22 -21.00 -38.40
CA GLU A 196 -4.17 -20.47 -37.53
C GLU A 196 -4.67 -19.27 -36.72
N GLU A 197 -5.52 -18.41 -37.29
CA GLU A 197 -6.20 -17.31 -36.61
C GLU A 197 -7.33 -17.80 -35.71
N GLU A 198 -8.04 -18.86 -36.09
CA GLU A 198 -9.06 -19.47 -35.24
C GLU A 198 -8.41 -20.28 -34.12
N SER A 199 -7.24 -20.88 -34.34
CA SER A 199 -6.44 -21.53 -33.28
C SER A 199 -5.69 -20.51 -32.42
N LYS A 200 -5.25 -19.36 -32.96
CA LYS A 200 -4.77 -18.18 -32.20
C LYS A 200 -5.91 -17.51 -31.44
N SER A 201 -7.14 -17.50 -31.97
CA SER A 201 -8.36 -16.98 -31.33
C SER A 201 -8.90 -17.94 -30.27
N LYS A 202 -8.81 -19.26 -30.48
CA LYS A 202 -9.07 -20.29 -29.47
C LYS A 202 -7.96 -20.31 -28.41
N ALA A 203 -6.71 -20.01 -28.77
CA ALA A 203 -5.60 -19.79 -27.83
C ALA A 203 -5.73 -18.45 -27.09
N ALA A 204 -6.28 -17.41 -27.71
CA ALA A 204 -6.59 -16.11 -27.10
C ALA A 204 -7.84 -16.19 -26.20
N LYS A 205 -8.86 -16.95 -26.58
CA LYS A 205 -10.01 -17.33 -25.73
C LYS A 205 -9.59 -18.29 -24.63
N ARG A 206 -8.66 -19.23 -24.86
CA ARG A 206 -7.99 -20.01 -23.81
C ARG A 206 -7.08 -19.15 -22.95
N LYS A 207 -6.47 -18.07 -23.46
CA LYS A 207 -5.73 -17.05 -22.69
C LYS A 207 -6.66 -16.10 -21.95
N LYS A 208 -7.90 -15.84 -22.42
CA LYS A 208 -8.96 -15.10 -21.69
C LYS A 208 -9.62 -15.98 -20.63
N LYS A 209 -9.86 -17.27 -20.92
CA LYS A 209 -10.23 -18.31 -19.92
C LYS A 209 -9.09 -18.64 -18.96
N LYS A 210 -7.82 -18.54 -19.37
CA LYS A 210 -6.63 -18.63 -18.48
C LYS A 210 -6.31 -17.32 -17.78
N LYS A 211 -6.73 -16.15 -18.28
CA LYS A 211 -6.75 -14.88 -17.51
C LYS A 211 -7.81 -14.92 -16.41
N LYS A 212 -8.75 -15.88 -16.48
CA LYS A 212 -9.62 -16.31 -15.38
C LYS A 212 -8.95 -17.35 -14.46
N LYS A 213 -7.62 -17.34 -14.31
CA LYS A 213 -6.90 -18.16 -13.32
C LYS A 213 -6.28 -17.29 -12.23
N SER A 214 -7.11 -16.97 -11.25
CA SER A 214 -6.75 -16.90 -9.82
C SER A 214 -8.05 -16.79 -9.00
N THR A 215 -9.06 -17.62 -9.31
CA THR A 215 -10.39 -17.60 -8.69
C THR A 215 -10.55 -18.57 -7.53
N ASP A 216 -9.52 -19.35 -7.22
CA ASP A 216 -9.59 -20.46 -6.25
C ASP A 216 -9.56 -19.99 -4.78
N SER A 217 -9.84 -18.73 -4.50
CA SER A 217 -9.99 -18.21 -3.12
C SER A 217 -11.04 -17.11 -3.02
N THR A 218 -11.87 -16.95 -4.06
CA THR A 218 -12.92 -15.94 -4.07
C THR A 218 -14.04 -16.32 -3.12
N PHE A 219 -14.87 -15.35 -2.78
CA PHE A 219 -16.02 -15.60 -1.93
C PHE A 219 -16.91 -16.71 -2.49
N ALA A 220 -17.22 -16.67 -3.79
CA ALA A 220 -17.96 -17.72 -4.48
C ALA A 220 -17.30 -19.10 -4.38
N ALA A 221 -15.98 -19.17 -4.55
CA ALA A 221 -15.26 -20.45 -4.51
C ALA A 221 -15.25 -21.08 -3.11
N VAL A 222 -15.19 -20.26 -2.06
CA VAL A 222 -15.18 -20.72 -0.66
C VAL A 222 -16.57 -21.17 -0.19
N THR A 223 -17.63 -20.47 -0.60
CA THR A 223 -19.03 -20.85 -0.27
C THR A 223 -19.59 -21.92 -1.20
N GLY A 224 -19.02 -22.07 -2.39
CA GLY A 224 -19.41 -23.05 -3.40
C GLY A 224 -20.92 -23.09 -3.65
N ALA A 225 -21.57 -24.21 -3.37
CA ALA A 225 -23.01 -24.37 -3.57
C ALA A 225 -23.87 -23.37 -2.75
N ASN A 226 -23.34 -22.83 -1.66
CA ASN A 226 -24.02 -21.88 -0.78
C ASN A 226 -23.86 -20.42 -1.24
N ALA A 227 -23.20 -20.14 -2.36
CA ALA A 227 -22.92 -18.78 -2.84
C ALA A 227 -24.17 -17.88 -2.91
N ALA A 228 -25.30 -18.41 -3.42
CA ALA A 228 -26.55 -17.66 -3.50
C ALA A 228 -27.15 -17.36 -2.12
N ALA A 229 -27.07 -18.30 -1.18
CA ALA A 229 -27.52 -18.11 0.18
C ALA A 229 -26.66 -17.08 0.93
N ALA A 230 -25.34 -17.12 0.72
CA ALA A 230 -24.41 -16.17 1.31
C ALA A 230 -24.63 -14.76 0.78
N SER A 231 -24.86 -14.61 -0.53
CA SER A 231 -25.22 -13.33 -1.15
C SER A 231 -26.56 -12.80 -0.63
N ALA A 232 -27.58 -13.66 -0.49
CA ALA A 232 -28.88 -13.27 0.06
C ALA A 232 -28.78 -12.83 1.53
N LEU A 233 -28.01 -13.54 2.35
CA LEU A 233 -27.75 -13.20 3.74
C LEU A 233 -27.00 -11.85 3.86
N ALA A 234 -25.98 -11.64 3.03
CA ALA A 234 -25.26 -10.37 2.97
C ALA A 234 -26.19 -9.21 2.60
N ALA A 235 -27.03 -9.39 1.58
CA ALA A 235 -28.02 -8.39 1.17
C ALA A 235 -29.04 -8.07 2.29
N GLN A 236 -29.45 -9.08 3.08
CA GLN A 236 -30.30 -8.87 4.26
C GLN A 236 -29.61 -8.04 5.35
N ALA A 237 -28.29 -8.17 5.48
CA ALA A 237 -27.47 -7.34 6.37
C ALA A 237 -27.12 -5.96 5.77
N GLY A 238 -27.63 -5.63 4.58
CA GLY A 238 -27.31 -4.38 3.87
C GLY A 238 -25.88 -4.36 3.29
N LEU A 239 -25.27 -5.52 3.11
CA LEU A 239 -23.92 -5.68 2.59
C LEU A 239 -23.96 -6.09 1.11
N GLU A 240 -23.18 -5.41 0.28
CA GLU A 240 -22.96 -5.80 -1.10
C GLU A 240 -21.61 -6.51 -1.21
N ILE A 241 -21.63 -7.84 -1.27
CA ILE A 241 -20.41 -8.68 -1.38
C ILE A 241 -20.12 -8.95 -2.85
N ASP A 242 -18.90 -8.61 -3.28
CA ASP A 242 -18.41 -9.00 -4.61
C ASP A 242 -17.94 -10.46 -4.55
N MET A 243 -18.62 -11.31 -5.32
CA MET A 243 -18.40 -12.76 -5.33
C MET A 243 -17.05 -13.15 -5.94
N ASP A 244 -16.41 -12.24 -6.68
CA ASP A 244 -15.11 -12.44 -7.31
C ASP A 244 -13.93 -11.90 -6.47
N GLN A 245 -14.20 -11.23 -5.33
CA GLN A 245 -13.15 -10.76 -4.42
C GLN A 245 -12.63 -11.89 -3.50
N PRO A 246 -11.38 -11.79 -3.00
CA PRO A 246 -10.85 -12.71 -2.01
C PRO A 246 -11.71 -12.75 -0.75
N PHE A 247 -12.08 -13.95 -0.31
CA PHE A 247 -13.01 -14.18 0.80
C PHE A 247 -12.67 -13.37 2.08
N PHE A 248 -11.39 -13.28 2.44
CA PHE A 248 -10.95 -12.56 3.65
C PHE A 248 -11.15 -11.04 3.58
N SER A 249 -10.85 -10.41 2.45
CA SER A 249 -10.91 -8.94 2.35
C SER A 249 -12.35 -8.48 2.46
N GLU A 250 -13.26 -9.17 1.75
CA GLU A 250 -14.69 -8.90 1.80
C GLU A 250 -15.26 -9.01 3.23
N LEU A 251 -14.99 -10.13 3.92
CA LEU A 251 -15.53 -10.31 5.26
C LEU A 251 -14.95 -9.32 6.27
N ARG A 252 -13.64 -9.05 6.24
CA ARG A 252 -12.99 -8.14 7.18
C ARG A 252 -13.47 -6.70 6.99
N ASP A 253 -13.53 -6.25 5.74
CA ASP A 253 -13.74 -4.83 5.43
C ASP A 253 -15.23 -4.45 5.47
N LYS A 254 -16.15 -5.40 5.22
CA LYS A 254 -17.58 -5.11 5.13
C LYS A 254 -18.43 -5.65 6.30
N VAL A 255 -18.01 -6.71 6.99
CA VAL A 255 -18.83 -7.34 8.02
C VAL A 255 -18.42 -6.86 9.42
N ALA A 256 -19.11 -5.80 9.88
CA ALA A 256 -18.88 -5.23 11.22
C ALA A 256 -19.69 -5.94 12.33
N ASP A 257 -20.69 -6.74 11.97
CA ASP A 257 -21.58 -7.41 12.92
C ASP A 257 -21.26 -8.90 13.10
N ALA A 258 -21.38 -9.35 14.34
CA ALA A 258 -20.97 -10.67 14.76
C ALA A 258 -21.89 -11.80 14.23
N ALA A 259 -23.18 -11.53 14.09
CA ALA A 259 -24.19 -12.53 13.73
C ALA A 259 -24.13 -12.86 12.24
N THR A 260 -24.05 -11.84 11.38
CA THR A 260 -23.83 -12.00 9.95
C THR A 260 -22.50 -12.69 9.68
N LEU A 261 -21.42 -12.31 10.39
CA LEU A 261 -20.12 -12.96 10.23
C LEU A 261 -20.19 -14.46 10.54
N ASP A 262 -20.84 -14.84 11.65
CA ASP A 262 -20.98 -16.27 12.00
C ASP A 262 -21.85 -17.03 11.01
N ALA A 263 -22.94 -16.43 10.54
CA ALA A 263 -23.80 -17.05 9.54
C ALA A 263 -23.08 -17.22 8.20
N LEU A 264 -22.26 -16.23 7.77
CA LEU A 264 -21.42 -16.34 6.58
C LEU A 264 -20.33 -17.40 6.73
N ILE A 265 -19.67 -17.47 7.89
CA ILE A 265 -18.71 -18.54 8.19
C ILE A 265 -19.41 -19.91 8.13
N GLY A 266 -20.63 -20.02 8.64
CA GLY A 266 -21.43 -21.25 8.58
C GLY A 266 -21.71 -21.75 7.16
N LEU A 267 -21.74 -20.84 6.16
CA LEU A 267 -21.99 -21.17 4.76
C LEU A 267 -20.72 -21.59 3.99
N ILE A 268 -19.53 -21.52 4.59
CA ILE A 268 -18.29 -22.05 4.02
C ILE A 268 -18.45 -23.54 3.78
N GLU A 269 -18.15 -24.04 2.58
CA GLU A 269 -18.38 -25.45 2.23
C GLU A 269 -17.36 -26.39 2.89
N SER A 270 -16.08 -26.02 2.91
CA SER A 270 -15.02 -26.79 3.57
C SER A 270 -15.19 -26.74 5.09
N GLU A 271 -15.33 -27.91 5.71
CA GLU A 271 -15.37 -28.06 7.17
C GLU A 271 -14.09 -27.55 7.84
N PHE A 272 -12.93 -27.80 7.21
CA PHE A 272 -11.64 -27.32 7.70
C PHE A 272 -11.57 -25.80 7.68
N LEU A 273 -11.92 -25.15 6.57
CA LEU A 273 -11.92 -23.69 6.50
C LEU A 273 -12.92 -23.10 7.49
N ARG A 274 -14.11 -23.70 7.62
CA ARG A 274 -15.10 -23.26 8.62
C ARG A 274 -14.53 -23.29 10.04
N ALA A 275 -13.90 -24.39 10.44
CA ALA A 275 -13.25 -24.51 11.75
C ALA A 275 -12.11 -23.49 11.93
N PHE A 276 -11.28 -23.31 10.91
CA PHE A 276 -10.21 -22.31 10.91
C PHE A 276 -10.77 -20.88 11.11
N PHE A 277 -11.79 -20.49 10.33
CA PHE A 277 -12.43 -19.18 10.43
C PHE A 277 -13.13 -18.95 11.76
N HIS A 278 -13.69 -19.99 12.38
CA HIS A 278 -14.21 -19.92 13.74
C HIS A 278 -13.16 -19.55 14.79
N GLU A 279 -11.91 -19.98 14.61
CA GLU A 279 -10.81 -19.59 15.50
C GLU A 279 -10.30 -18.17 15.18
N ILE A 280 -9.99 -17.89 13.91
CA ILE A 280 -9.36 -16.61 13.55
C ILE A 280 -10.31 -15.40 13.59
N LYS A 281 -11.63 -15.60 13.69
CA LYS A 281 -12.59 -14.48 13.76
C LYS A 281 -12.28 -13.50 14.90
N HIS A 282 -11.75 -14.03 16.01
CA HIS A 282 -11.37 -13.27 17.20
C HIS A 282 -10.08 -12.44 17.03
N LEU A 283 -9.31 -12.71 15.98
CA LEU A 283 -8.03 -12.04 15.73
C LEU A 283 -8.10 -10.97 14.65
N GLN A 284 -8.93 -11.16 13.63
CA GLN A 284 -8.87 -10.33 12.43
C GLN A 284 -10.11 -9.47 12.18
N PHE A 285 -11.25 -9.77 12.81
CA PHE A 285 -12.52 -9.16 12.45
C PHE A 285 -12.99 -8.25 13.58
N ASP A 286 -13.23 -6.98 13.26
CA ASP A 286 -13.64 -5.95 14.22
C ASP A 286 -14.95 -6.28 14.96
N ALA A 287 -15.77 -7.16 14.38
CA ALA A 287 -16.93 -7.73 15.02
C ALA A 287 -16.59 -8.45 16.35
N TYR A 288 -15.43 -9.11 16.42
CA TYR A 288 -15.00 -9.95 17.55
C TYR A 288 -13.69 -9.52 18.20
N PHE A 289 -12.85 -8.76 17.51
CA PHE A 289 -11.49 -8.42 17.95
C PHE A 289 -11.47 -7.77 19.34
N HIS A 290 -12.42 -6.89 19.64
CA HIS A 290 -12.50 -6.19 20.92
C HIS A 290 -13.27 -6.94 22.01
N GLN A 291 -13.79 -8.14 21.71
CA GLN A 291 -14.52 -8.98 22.67
C GLN A 291 -13.60 -9.99 23.37
N ALA A 292 -12.56 -10.46 22.70
CA ALA A 292 -11.57 -11.38 23.27
C ALA A 292 -10.41 -10.60 23.91
N ASP A 293 -9.93 -11.07 25.05
CA ASP A 293 -8.68 -10.59 25.62
C ASP A 293 -7.46 -11.18 24.88
N ASP A 294 -6.27 -10.69 25.20
CA ASP A 294 -5.03 -11.08 24.54
C ASP A 294 -4.72 -12.58 24.72
N ALA A 295 -4.99 -13.14 25.90
CA ALA A 295 -4.75 -14.56 26.19
C ALA A 295 -5.68 -15.47 25.38
N ALA A 296 -6.94 -15.08 25.24
CA ALA A 296 -7.91 -15.76 24.38
C ALA A 296 -7.50 -15.66 22.92
N LYS A 297 -7.08 -14.48 22.42
CA LYS A 297 -6.60 -14.30 21.05
C LYS A 297 -5.41 -15.21 20.73
N LEU A 298 -4.41 -15.26 21.61
CA LEU A 298 -3.28 -16.16 21.45
C LEU A 298 -3.71 -17.63 21.45
N SER A 299 -4.63 -18.01 22.34
CA SER A 299 -5.17 -19.37 22.40
C SER A 299 -5.93 -19.77 21.12
N HIS A 300 -6.73 -18.84 20.57
CA HIS A 300 -7.41 -19.02 19.28
C HIS A 300 -6.40 -19.18 18.13
N PHE A 301 -5.34 -18.37 18.11
CA PHE A 301 -4.30 -18.48 17.09
C PHE A 301 -3.51 -19.78 17.18
N GLU A 302 -3.21 -20.24 18.40
CA GLU A 302 -2.54 -21.51 18.63
C GLU A 302 -3.38 -22.69 18.13
N ARG A 303 -4.69 -22.70 18.42
CA ARG A 303 -5.60 -23.71 17.86
C ARG A 303 -5.69 -23.64 16.35
N ALA A 304 -5.73 -22.43 15.77
CA ALA A 304 -5.70 -22.26 14.32
C ALA A 304 -4.40 -22.84 13.71
N CYS A 305 -3.24 -22.62 14.34
CA CYS A 305 -1.97 -23.23 13.92
C CYS A 305 -2.05 -24.77 13.98
N ALA A 306 -2.53 -25.33 15.08
CA ALA A 306 -2.67 -26.78 15.26
C ALA A 306 -3.61 -27.41 14.21
N LEU A 307 -4.72 -26.74 13.88
CA LEU A 307 -5.63 -27.17 12.81
C LEU A 307 -4.92 -27.23 11.46
N VAL A 308 -4.18 -26.18 11.10
CA VAL A 308 -3.44 -26.12 9.82
C VAL A 308 -2.36 -27.19 9.77
N GLU A 309 -1.57 -27.33 10.85
CA GLU A 309 -0.52 -28.35 10.97
C GLU A 309 -1.10 -29.77 10.77
N ALA A 310 -2.20 -30.10 11.44
CA ALA A 310 -2.86 -31.41 11.31
C ALA A 310 -3.45 -31.66 9.92
N HIS A 311 -3.98 -30.62 9.25
CA HIS A 311 -4.64 -30.74 7.95
C HIS A 311 -3.68 -30.64 6.76
N THR A 312 -2.42 -30.25 6.98
CA THR A 312 -1.44 -29.97 5.92
C THR A 312 -1.31 -31.10 4.88
N SER A 313 -1.38 -32.36 5.32
CA SER A 313 -1.22 -33.52 4.43
C SER A 313 -2.42 -33.81 3.52
N ARG A 314 -3.59 -33.22 3.81
CA ARG A 314 -4.87 -33.47 3.11
C ARG A 314 -5.48 -32.21 2.50
N ALA A 315 -4.87 -31.05 2.71
CA ALA A 315 -5.38 -29.78 2.25
C ALA A 315 -5.56 -29.74 0.71
N THR A 316 -6.69 -29.21 0.28
CA THR A 316 -7.01 -29.00 -1.14
C THR A 316 -6.30 -27.76 -1.70
N SER A 317 -6.32 -27.59 -3.02
CA SER A 317 -5.78 -26.39 -3.68
C SER A 317 -6.53 -25.11 -3.24
N LEU A 318 -7.85 -25.18 -3.09
CA LEU A 318 -8.69 -24.07 -2.59
C LEU A 318 -8.26 -23.68 -1.16
N GLU A 319 -8.17 -24.67 -0.26
CA GLU A 319 -7.77 -24.45 1.13
C GLU A 319 -6.37 -23.86 1.24
N THR A 320 -5.42 -24.40 0.48
CA THR A 320 -4.05 -23.88 0.40
C THR A 320 -4.03 -22.43 -0.08
N ASN A 321 -4.81 -22.11 -1.12
CA ASN A 321 -4.90 -20.76 -1.67
C ASN A 321 -5.52 -19.74 -0.71
N VAL A 322 -6.52 -20.17 0.07
CA VAL A 322 -7.17 -19.38 1.12
C VAL A 322 -6.17 -19.11 2.24
N LEU A 323 -5.56 -20.16 2.80
CA LEU A 323 -4.59 -20.03 3.90
C LEU A 323 -3.35 -19.22 3.52
N ALA A 324 -2.78 -19.43 2.34
CA ALA A 324 -1.62 -18.66 1.87
C ALA A 324 -1.91 -17.17 1.66
N ARG A 325 -3.20 -16.80 1.51
CA ARG A 325 -3.65 -15.41 1.44
C ARG A 325 -4.10 -14.84 2.79
N SER A 326 -4.12 -15.67 3.83
CA SER A 326 -4.52 -15.25 5.18
C SER A 326 -3.38 -14.53 5.88
N THR A 327 -3.69 -13.38 6.45
CA THR A 327 -2.75 -12.53 7.21
C THR A 327 -3.15 -12.44 8.69
N CYS A 328 -3.63 -13.54 9.26
CA CYS A 328 -4.17 -13.60 10.63
C CYS A 328 -3.18 -13.29 11.74
N HIS A 329 -1.89 -13.50 11.47
CA HIS A 329 -0.81 -13.12 12.38
C HIS A 329 -0.62 -11.59 12.51
N ASN A 330 -1.13 -10.77 11.57
CA ASN A 330 -0.89 -9.31 11.56
C ASN A 330 -1.42 -8.57 12.79
N GLN A 331 -2.37 -9.14 13.51
CA GLN A 331 -2.97 -8.49 14.68
C GLN A 331 -2.37 -8.98 16.01
N LEU A 332 -1.46 -9.94 15.95
CA LEU A 332 -0.73 -10.43 17.11
C LEU A 332 0.22 -9.40 17.73
N PRO A 333 0.86 -8.44 17.02
CA PRO A 333 1.69 -7.42 17.67
C PRO A 333 0.96 -6.71 18.82
N CYS A 334 -0.35 -6.53 18.66
CA CYS A 334 -1.23 -5.84 19.60
C CYS A 334 -1.61 -6.66 20.85
N THR A 335 -1.16 -7.92 20.94
CA THR A 335 -1.47 -8.85 22.03
C THR A 335 -0.24 -9.08 22.89
N GLY A 336 -0.34 -9.06 24.22
CA GLY A 336 0.80 -9.39 25.09
C GLY A 336 1.24 -10.86 24.98
N GLY A 337 2.51 -11.17 25.30
CA GLY A 337 3.04 -12.55 25.41
C GLY A 337 4.03 -12.97 24.32
N THR A 338 4.56 -14.20 24.43
CA THR A 338 5.59 -14.73 23.51
C THR A 338 4.97 -15.20 22.18
N ARG A 339 5.10 -14.38 21.13
CA ARG A 339 4.46 -14.63 19.82
C ARG A 339 5.37 -15.27 18.79
N LYS A 340 6.70 -15.09 18.92
CA LYS A 340 7.72 -15.56 17.97
C LYS A 340 7.53 -17.03 17.57
N GLN A 341 7.29 -17.90 18.55
CA GLN A 341 7.11 -19.34 18.31
C GLN A 341 5.84 -19.63 17.51
N LEU A 342 4.72 -18.99 17.83
CA LEU A 342 3.45 -19.17 17.13
C LEU A 342 3.52 -18.67 15.68
N ILE A 343 4.15 -17.51 15.45
CA ILE A 343 4.35 -16.96 14.11
C ILE A 343 5.25 -17.87 13.29
N SER A 344 6.33 -18.37 13.89
CA SER A 344 7.22 -19.33 13.22
C SER A 344 6.48 -20.61 12.84
N ARG A 345 5.68 -21.17 13.75
CA ARG A 345 4.84 -22.35 13.48
C ARG A 345 3.86 -22.10 12.34
N TRP A 346 3.15 -20.97 12.36
CA TRP A 346 2.24 -20.56 11.30
C TRP A 346 2.94 -20.57 9.93
N HIS A 347 4.06 -19.86 9.81
CA HIS A 347 4.77 -19.76 8.54
C HIS A 347 5.38 -21.09 8.09
N HIS A 348 5.84 -21.95 9.00
CA HIS A 348 6.27 -23.30 8.66
C HIS A 348 5.11 -24.14 8.11
N ALA A 349 3.93 -24.07 8.72
CA ALA A 349 2.75 -24.80 8.25
C ALA A 349 2.28 -24.31 6.88
N ILE A 350 2.22 -22.99 6.65
CA ILE A 350 1.89 -22.42 5.34
C ILE A 350 2.93 -22.78 4.29
N ARG A 351 4.22 -22.79 4.64
CA ARG A 351 5.29 -23.22 3.74
C ARG A 351 5.11 -24.69 3.32
N ALA A 352 4.84 -25.58 4.28
CA ALA A 352 4.61 -26.99 4.02
C ALA A 352 3.40 -27.25 3.12
N LEU A 353 2.33 -26.44 3.25
CA LEU A 353 1.19 -26.45 2.34
C LEU A 353 1.59 -26.02 0.91
N LEU A 354 2.33 -24.92 0.80
CA LEU A 354 2.73 -24.38 -0.49
C LEU A 354 3.73 -25.28 -1.24
N ASP A 355 4.57 -26.05 -0.53
CA ASP A 355 5.48 -27.03 -1.11
C ASP A 355 4.74 -28.12 -1.91
N ARG A 356 3.50 -28.42 -1.53
CA ARG A 356 2.63 -29.39 -2.21
C ARG A 356 1.83 -28.78 -3.37
N SER A 357 1.87 -27.46 -3.50
CA SER A 357 1.17 -26.72 -4.54
C SER A 357 2.04 -26.56 -5.79
N SER A 358 1.45 -26.03 -6.86
CA SER A 358 2.20 -25.67 -8.07
C SER A 358 3.30 -24.61 -7.85
N LEU A 359 3.32 -23.92 -6.70
CA LEU A 359 4.35 -22.96 -6.32
C LEU A 359 5.55 -23.61 -5.63
N GLY A 360 5.43 -24.82 -5.07
CA GLY A 360 6.47 -25.44 -4.24
C GLY A 360 7.84 -25.53 -4.92
N ALA A 361 7.87 -25.88 -6.21
CA ALA A 361 9.10 -25.93 -7.00
C ALA A 361 9.78 -24.55 -7.18
N LEU A 362 9.02 -23.45 -7.14
CA LEU A 362 9.57 -22.09 -7.22
C LEU A 362 10.01 -21.56 -5.85
N LEU A 363 9.42 -22.08 -4.77
CA LEU A 363 9.78 -21.70 -3.41
C LEU A 363 11.01 -22.47 -2.89
N ASN A 364 11.29 -23.65 -3.46
CA ASN A 364 12.48 -24.45 -3.24
C ASN A 364 13.42 -24.38 -4.46
N PRO A 365 14.10 -23.25 -4.74
CA PRO A 365 15.31 -23.35 -5.51
C PRO A 365 16.33 -24.00 -4.58
N ALA A 366 16.39 -25.33 -4.58
CA ALA A 366 17.51 -26.06 -3.99
C ALA A 366 18.77 -25.68 -4.76
N GLN A 367 19.30 -24.49 -4.46
CA GLN A 367 20.55 -24.03 -4.98
C GLN A 367 21.54 -24.01 -3.83
N PRO A 368 22.71 -24.66 -4.01
CA PRO A 368 23.81 -24.43 -3.08
C PRO A 368 24.09 -22.92 -3.01
N ALA A 369 24.52 -22.47 -1.84
CA ALA A 369 24.96 -21.10 -1.60
C ALA A 369 25.79 -20.63 -2.81
N PRO A 370 25.34 -19.60 -3.56
CA PRO A 370 26.05 -19.19 -4.76
C PRO A 370 27.46 -18.74 -4.36
N PRO A 371 28.49 -19.04 -5.17
CA PRO A 371 29.84 -18.57 -4.89
C PRO A 371 29.85 -17.03 -4.83
N PRO A 372 30.76 -16.42 -4.05
CA PRO A 372 30.87 -14.97 -3.97
C PRO A 372 30.99 -14.38 -5.37
N ARG A 373 30.13 -13.40 -5.66
CA ARG A 373 30.06 -12.74 -6.97
C ARG A 373 30.99 -11.54 -6.99
N THR A 374 31.81 -11.42 -8.02
CA THR A 374 32.61 -10.23 -8.25
C THR A 374 31.77 -9.17 -8.97
N ARG A 375 31.52 -8.02 -8.34
CA ARG A 375 30.63 -6.98 -8.88
C ARG A 375 31.18 -5.56 -8.65
N PRO A 376 30.90 -4.60 -9.55
CA PRO A 376 31.27 -3.20 -9.32
C PRO A 376 30.36 -2.52 -8.29
N ARG A 377 29.11 -2.98 -8.13
CA ARG A 377 28.10 -2.46 -7.20
C ARG A 377 27.29 -3.62 -6.63
N ILE A 378 26.80 -3.47 -5.41
CA ILE A 378 25.89 -4.44 -4.77
C ILE A 378 24.49 -4.26 -5.37
N ARG A 379 23.86 -5.33 -5.86
CA ARG A 379 22.48 -5.29 -6.34
C ARG A 379 21.51 -5.46 -5.18
N VAL A 380 20.71 -4.42 -4.93
CA VAL A 380 19.71 -4.38 -3.85
C VAL A 380 18.32 -4.36 -4.45
N GLY A 381 17.50 -5.35 -4.11
CA GLY A 381 16.08 -5.34 -4.43
C GLY A 381 15.26 -4.82 -3.25
N PHE A 382 14.27 -3.97 -3.52
CA PHE A 382 13.26 -3.56 -2.56
C PHE A 382 11.91 -4.13 -3.01
N PHE A 383 11.37 -5.08 -2.24
CA PHE A 383 10.07 -5.67 -2.52
C PHE A 383 8.95 -4.77 -1.99
N ALA A 384 8.34 -4.01 -2.88
CA ALA A 384 7.62 -2.77 -2.56
C ALA A 384 6.11 -2.82 -2.85
N ILE A 385 5.58 -4.00 -3.19
CA ILE A 385 4.18 -4.18 -3.60
C ILE A 385 3.23 -3.62 -2.55
N ASP A 386 2.28 -2.79 -2.99
CA ASP A 386 1.22 -2.13 -2.20
C ASP A 386 1.75 -1.07 -1.19
N ARG A 387 2.79 -1.36 -0.41
CA ARG A 387 3.17 -0.54 0.76
C ARG A 387 4.09 0.65 0.44
N LEU A 388 4.87 0.62 -0.63
CA LEU A 388 5.50 1.84 -1.18
C LEU A 388 4.70 2.44 -2.36
N GLU A 389 3.56 1.84 -2.70
CA GLU A 389 2.67 2.26 -3.78
C GLU A 389 1.49 3.12 -3.27
N CYS A 390 1.30 3.20 -1.95
CA CYS A 390 0.32 4.06 -1.29
C CYS A 390 0.95 4.93 -0.20
N PHE A 391 0.25 5.98 0.24
CA PHE A 391 0.70 6.89 1.30
C PHE A 391 0.65 6.23 2.70
N SER A 392 1.45 5.19 2.91
CA SER A 392 1.51 4.39 4.12
C SER A 392 2.64 4.83 5.06
N ALA A 393 2.61 4.36 6.32
CA ALA A 393 3.74 4.57 7.24
C ALA A 393 5.05 3.97 6.71
N VAL A 394 4.98 2.86 5.97
CA VAL A 394 6.13 2.22 5.33
C VAL A 394 6.72 3.11 4.24
N TYR A 395 5.87 3.64 3.35
CA TYR A 395 6.26 4.62 2.34
C TYR A 395 6.98 5.81 2.97
N ARG A 396 6.34 6.42 3.98
CA ARG A 396 6.88 7.61 4.64
C ARG A 396 8.23 7.34 5.33
N GLY A 397 8.44 6.15 5.89
CA GLY A 397 9.69 5.81 6.59
C GLY A 397 10.83 5.35 5.68
N GLN A 398 10.51 4.61 4.62
CA GLN A 398 11.49 3.86 3.83
C GLN A 398 11.73 4.44 2.43
N ALA A 399 10.78 5.18 1.83
CA ALA A 399 10.94 5.71 0.47
C ALA A 399 12.24 6.52 0.32
N ARG A 400 12.55 7.41 1.28
CA ARG A 400 13.77 8.21 1.23
C ARG A 400 15.05 7.42 1.49
N ILE A 401 15.00 6.31 2.22
CA ILE A 401 16.15 5.41 2.33
C ILE A 401 16.51 4.87 0.94
N VAL A 402 15.50 4.40 0.20
CA VAL A 402 15.69 3.90 -1.18
C VAL A 402 16.14 5.02 -2.12
N THR A 403 15.49 6.18 -2.07
CA THR A 403 15.80 7.33 -2.95
C THR A 403 17.24 7.84 -2.76
N LEU A 404 17.75 7.81 -1.54
CA LEU A 404 19.01 8.48 -1.17
C LEU A 404 20.19 7.51 -1.04
N LEU A 405 19.98 6.22 -1.28
CA LEU A 405 21.03 5.22 -1.23
C LEU A 405 22.13 5.53 -2.25
N ASP A 406 23.40 5.36 -1.88
CA ASP A 406 24.53 5.74 -2.73
C ASP A 406 24.62 4.87 -4.00
N ARG A 407 24.20 5.45 -5.12
CA ARG A 407 24.18 4.81 -6.45
C ARG A 407 25.57 4.41 -6.96
N ARG A 408 26.65 4.92 -6.36
CA ARG A 408 28.03 4.50 -6.69
C ARG A 408 28.36 3.14 -6.07
N ARG A 409 27.71 2.78 -4.96
CA ARG A 409 27.91 1.53 -4.22
C ARG A 409 26.84 0.50 -4.54
N PHE A 410 25.62 0.96 -4.82
CA PHE A 410 24.45 0.12 -4.99
C PHE A 410 23.83 0.27 -6.38
N GLU A 411 23.41 -0.86 -6.94
CA GLU A 411 22.47 -0.92 -8.06
C GLU A 411 21.10 -1.28 -7.49
N THR A 412 20.12 -0.37 -7.59
CA THR A 412 18.83 -0.51 -6.89
C THR A 412 17.72 -0.97 -7.83
N CYS A 413 16.97 -1.99 -7.40
CA CYS A 413 15.80 -2.50 -8.11
C CYS A 413 14.55 -2.34 -7.23
N LEU A 414 13.53 -1.67 -7.75
CA LEU A 414 12.22 -1.56 -7.10
C LEU A 414 11.26 -2.59 -7.70
N ILE A 415 10.70 -3.47 -6.86
CA ILE A 415 9.77 -4.52 -7.29
C ILE A 415 8.37 -4.11 -6.86
N VAL A 416 7.51 -3.83 -7.84
CA VAL A 416 6.19 -3.20 -7.68
C VAL A 416 5.10 -3.99 -8.42
N SER A 417 3.85 -3.62 -8.21
CA SER A 417 2.73 -4.09 -9.02
C SER A 417 2.94 -3.73 -10.50
N SER A 418 2.45 -4.58 -11.40
CA SER A 418 2.61 -4.36 -12.85
C SER A 418 2.03 -3.02 -13.32
N ALA A 419 1.01 -2.51 -12.64
CA ALA A 419 0.38 -1.22 -12.93
C ALA A 419 1.34 -0.04 -12.69
N LEU A 420 2.29 -0.16 -11.77
CA LEU A 420 3.17 0.93 -11.33
C LEU A 420 4.63 0.76 -11.78
N ALA A 421 4.92 -0.22 -12.62
CA ALA A 421 6.26 -0.39 -13.19
C ALA A 421 6.62 0.70 -14.20
N GLY A 422 5.63 1.13 -14.99
CA GLY A 422 5.78 2.15 -16.04
C GLY A 422 5.48 3.57 -15.58
N SER A 423 4.78 3.75 -14.46
CA SER A 423 4.38 5.03 -13.89
C SER A 423 4.38 4.94 -12.37
N HIS A 424 4.74 6.03 -11.69
CA HIS A 424 4.69 6.06 -10.22
C HIS A 424 3.25 6.35 -9.73
N PRO A 425 2.90 5.99 -8.49
CA PRO A 425 1.63 6.37 -7.90
C PRO A 425 1.56 7.88 -7.68
N ASP A 426 0.34 8.43 -7.56
CA ASP A 426 0.12 9.84 -7.23
C ASP A 426 0.34 10.08 -5.74
N LEU A 427 1.60 10.04 -5.32
CA LEU A 427 2.03 10.28 -3.93
C LEU A 427 3.09 11.38 -3.87
N PRO A 428 3.15 12.14 -2.76
CA PRO A 428 4.22 13.10 -2.54
C PRO A 428 5.60 12.45 -2.68
N GLU A 429 6.47 13.03 -3.50
CA GLU A 429 7.84 12.59 -3.76
C GLU A 429 8.00 11.22 -4.46
N ALA A 430 6.92 10.58 -4.95
CA ALA A 430 7.03 9.28 -5.61
C ALA A 430 7.86 9.32 -6.90
N GLY A 431 7.79 10.42 -7.65
CA GLY A 431 8.65 10.63 -8.82
C GLY A 431 10.13 10.55 -8.49
N ALA A 432 10.55 11.19 -7.38
CA ALA A 432 11.95 11.16 -6.93
C ALA A 432 12.41 9.74 -6.57
N LEU A 433 11.55 8.93 -5.92
CA LEU A 433 11.83 7.52 -5.68
C LEU A 433 11.95 6.73 -7.00
N TRP A 434 11.00 6.89 -7.93
CA TRP A 434 10.99 6.15 -9.19
C TRP A 434 12.16 6.50 -10.11
N GLU A 435 12.67 7.72 -10.08
CA GLU A 435 13.82 8.20 -10.84
C GLU A 435 15.16 7.83 -10.17
N ALA A 436 15.17 7.68 -8.85
CA ALA A 436 16.35 7.33 -8.09
C ALA A 436 16.77 5.86 -8.24
N VAL A 437 15.85 4.96 -8.63
CA VAL A 437 16.14 3.53 -8.78
C VAL A 437 16.68 3.19 -10.18
N ASP A 438 17.60 2.23 -10.26
CA ASP A 438 18.20 1.82 -11.54
C ASP A 438 17.27 0.93 -12.37
N GLN A 439 16.50 0.06 -11.70
CA GLN A 439 15.57 -0.86 -12.34
C GLN A 439 14.22 -0.88 -11.63
N ARG A 440 13.15 -1.11 -12.38
CA ARG A 440 11.79 -1.28 -11.87
C ARG A 440 11.18 -2.53 -12.46
N VAL A 441 10.63 -3.39 -11.61
CA VAL A 441 10.06 -4.68 -12.00
C VAL A 441 8.60 -4.71 -11.62
N GLY A 442 7.73 -4.77 -12.64
CA GLY A 442 6.31 -4.95 -12.47
C GLY A 442 5.93 -6.42 -12.37
N CYS A 443 5.14 -6.76 -11.35
CA CYS A 443 4.62 -8.11 -11.11
C CYS A 443 3.09 -8.10 -11.12
N ALA A 444 2.47 -8.94 -11.95
CA ALA A 444 1.02 -9.07 -12.03
C ALA A 444 0.49 -10.22 -11.16
N ASP A 445 1.32 -11.23 -10.89
CA ASP A 445 1.00 -12.35 -9.98
C ASP A 445 2.24 -12.89 -9.25
N VAL A 446 2.01 -13.69 -8.22
CA VAL A 446 3.06 -14.27 -7.35
C VAL A 446 4.04 -15.15 -8.12
N ARG A 447 3.57 -15.96 -9.08
CA ARG A 447 4.46 -16.86 -9.84
C ARG A 447 5.40 -16.04 -10.72
N GLU A 448 4.85 -15.06 -11.42
CA GLU A 448 5.64 -14.12 -12.22
C GLU A 448 6.63 -13.35 -11.34
N ALA A 449 6.22 -12.92 -10.15
CA ALA A 449 7.09 -12.24 -9.20
C ALA A 449 8.29 -13.10 -8.79
N LEU A 450 8.06 -14.36 -8.38
CA LEU A 450 9.14 -15.29 -8.03
C LEU A 450 10.16 -15.44 -9.16
N GLN A 451 9.68 -15.60 -10.40
CA GLN A 451 10.55 -15.78 -11.56
C GLN A 451 11.33 -14.51 -11.91
N LYS A 452 10.65 -13.36 -11.98
CA LYS A 452 11.27 -12.07 -12.32
C LYS A 452 12.29 -11.66 -11.26
N VAL A 453 11.96 -11.79 -9.98
CA VAL A 453 12.86 -11.40 -8.89
C VAL A 453 14.07 -12.31 -8.84
N ALA A 454 13.91 -13.63 -9.01
CA ALA A 454 15.05 -14.55 -9.09
C ALA A 454 15.99 -14.21 -10.27
N ALA A 455 15.43 -13.79 -11.42
CA ALA A 455 16.22 -13.43 -12.60
C ALA A 455 17.03 -12.12 -12.46
N LEU A 456 16.76 -11.30 -11.44
CA LEU A 456 17.54 -10.09 -11.17
C LEU A 456 18.94 -10.40 -10.61
N GLU A 457 19.14 -11.62 -10.11
CA GLU A 457 20.36 -12.05 -9.44
C GLU A 457 20.79 -11.04 -8.36
N LEU A 458 19.85 -10.70 -7.49
CA LEU A 458 20.09 -9.78 -6.37
C LEU A 458 21.14 -10.35 -5.43
N ASP A 459 21.90 -9.45 -4.80
CA ASP A 459 22.85 -9.80 -3.74
C ASP A 459 22.16 -9.68 -2.37
N VAL A 460 21.25 -8.73 -2.24
CA VAL A 460 20.36 -8.57 -1.09
C VAL A 460 18.94 -8.19 -1.52
N LEU A 461 17.95 -8.80 -0.88
CA LEU A 461 16.53 -8.47 -1.03
C LEU A 461 15.99 -7.92 0.30
N VAL A 462 15.50 -6.68 0.26
CA VAL A 462 14.90 -6.00 1.39
C VAL A 462 13.38 -6.04 1.27
N TYR A 463 12.74 -6.55 2.31
CA TYR A 463 11.30 -6.47 2.54
C TYR A 463 11.04 -5.34 3.55
N PRO A 464 10.51 -4.17 3.14
CA PRO A 464 10.15 -3.11 4.07
C PRO A 464 9.12 -3.56 5.12
N GLU A 465 8.32 -4.57 4.79
CA GLU A 465 7.41 -5.26 5.68
C GLU A 465 7.17 -6.70 5.19
N ILE A 466 6.84 -7.59 6.13
CA ILE A 466 6.31 -8.92 5.85
C ILE A 466 5.05 -9.10 6.69
N GLY A 467 3.96 -9.57 6.06
CA GLY A 467 2.69 -9.86 6.74
C GLY A 467 1.54 -8.95 6.30
N LEU A 468 1.78 -7.66 6.04
CA LEU A 468 0.70 -6.72 5.72
C LEU A 468 0.08 -6.95 4.34
N HIS A 469 0.79 -7.64 3.44
CA HIS A 469 0.28 -8.10 2.16
C HIS A 469 0.65 -9.58 1.94
N PRO A 470 -0.27 -10.46 1.53
CA PRO A 470 0.04 -11.90 1.46
C PRO A 470 1.20 -12.27 0.55
N TRP A 471 1.44 -11.47 -0.51
CA TRP A 471 2.57 -11.71 -1.41
C TRP A 471 3.92 -11.53 -0.71
N THR A 472 4.05 -10.63 0.27
CA THR A 472 5.35 -10.46 0.96
C THR A 472 5.71 -11.73 1.71
N CYS A 473 4.74 -12.39 2.37
CA CYS A 473 4.95 -13.70 2.99
C CYS A 473 5.32 -14.79 1.97
N ILE A 474 4.56 -14.91 0.88
CA ILE A 474 4.80 -15.98 -0.12
C ILE A 474 6.17 -15.80 -0.79
N MET A 475 6.53 -14.56 -1.12
CA MET A 475 7.84 -14.25 -1.69
C MET A 475 8.95 -14.49 -0.68
N ALA A 476 8.75 -14.11 0.59
CA ALA A 476 9.71 -14.32 1.66
C ALA A 476 10.02 -15.80 1.87
N TYR A 477 9.07 -16.71 1.66
CA TYR A 477 9.33 -18.15 1.74
C TYR A 477 10.41 -18.64 0.76
N ALA A 478 10.58 -17.98 -0.39
CA ALA A 478 11.64 -18.33 -1.33
C ALA A 478 12.96 -17.65 -0.93
N ARG A 479 14.09 -18.32 -1.20
CA ARG A 479 15.41 -17.69 -1.13
C ARG A 479 15.71 -17.04 -2.47
N LEU A 480 15.34 -15.77 -2.62
CA LEU A 480 15.45 -14.99 -3.87
C LEU A 480 16.75 -14.18 -3.96
N ALA A 481 17.45 -14.01 -2.83
CA ALA A 481 18.78 -13.44 -2.75
C ALA A 481 19.63 -14.18 -1.70
N PRO A 482 20.98 -14.14 -1.80
CA PRO A 482 21.87 -14.69 -0.78
C PRO A 482 21.65 -14.08 0.60
N VAL A 483 21.26 -12.81 0.67
CA VAL A 483 20.86 -12.12 1.90
C VAL A 483 19.43 -11.62 1.76
N GLN A 484 18.58 -11.93 2.73
CA GLN A 484 17.22 -11.38 2.81
C GLN A 484 17.03 -10.66 4.14
N VAL A 485 16.51 -9.43 4.06
CA VAL A 485 16.35 -8.54 5.19
C VAL A 485 14.89 -8.11 5.29
N THR A 486 14.37 -8.06 6.50
CA THR A 486 13.10 -7.38 6.79
C THR A 486 13.30 -6.24 7.80
N THR A 487 12.31 -5.37 7.94
CA THR A 487 12.32 -4.28 8.90
C THR A 487 10.91 -3.99 9.42
N TRP A 488 10.78 -2.99 10.27
CA TRP A 488 9.62 -2.75 11.13
C TRP A 488 8.42 -2.10 10.46
N GLY A 489 8.31 -2.14 9.12
CA GLY A 489 7.06 -1.79 8.46
C GLY A 489 5.87 -2.62 8.99
N HIS A 490 6.14 -3.88 9.37
CA HIS A 490 5.36 -4.61 10.36
C HIS A 490 6.26 -4.90 11.57
N ALA A 491 5.95 -4.32 12.73
CA ALA A 491 6.80 -4.36 13.93
C ALA A 491 6.70 -5.71 14.68
N LEU A 492 6.98 -6.80 13.97
CA LEU A 492 6.92 -8.18 14.40
C LEU A 492 8.02 -8.97 13.69
N THR A 493 8.53 -10.02 14.34
CA THR A 493 9.35 -11.02 13.65
C THR A 493 8.58 -11.64 12.49
N SER A 494 9.26 -11.93 11.37
CA SER A 494 8.65 -12.68 10.28
C SER A 494 8.41 -14.14 10.68
N GLY A 495 9.24 -14.73 11.55
CA GLY A 495 9.20 -16.17 11.83
C GLY A 495 9.54 -17.05 10.63
N ILE A 496 10.06 -16.46 9.54
CA ILE A 496 10.34 -17.15 8.28
C ILE A 496 11.84 -17.49 8.21
N PRO A 497 12.23 -18.77 8.09
CA PRO A 497 13.64 -19.19 8.13
C PRO A 497 14.55 -18.64 7.02
N THR A 498 13.98 -18.19 5.90
CA THR A 498 14.71 -17.65 4.76
C THR A 498 15.06 -16.17 4.91
N ILE A 499 14.57 -15.49 5.95
CA ILE A 499 14.92 -14.10 6.28
C ILE A 499 16.07 -14.10 7.28
N ASP A 500 17.19 -13.49 6.91
CA ASP A 500 18.44 -13.56 7.69
C ASP A 500 18.49 -12.50 8.79
N PHE A 501 18.08 -11.27 8.45
CA PHE A 501 18.25 -10.11 9.32
C PHE A 501 16.96 -9.32 9.49
N TYR A 502 16.79 -8.77 10.71
CA TYR A 502 15.78 -7.77 11.02
C TYR A 502 16.49 -6.45 11.32
N PHE A 503 16.29 -5.43 10.48
CA PHE A 503 16.89 -4.11 10.71
C PHE A 503 15.98 -3.27 11.61
N SER A 504 16.51 -2.87 12.77
CA SER A 504 15.85 -2.03 13.75
C SER A 504 16.83 -0.98 14.29
N SER A 505 16.43 -0.25 15.33
CA SER A 505 17.20 0.83 15.93
C SER A 505 17.41 0.63 17.42
N ALA A 506 18.63 0.92 17.89
CA ALA A 506 18.97 0.97 19.31
C ALA A 506 18.17 2.04 20.09
N TRP A 507 17.57 3.03 19.40
CA TRP A 507 16.70 4.02 20.04
C TRP A 507 15.36 3.43 20.46
N PHE A 508 14.83 2.46 19.69
CA PHE A 508 13.50 1.89 19.91
C PHE A 508 13.56 0.58 20.69
N GLU A 509 14.52 -0.29 20.40
CA GLU A 509 14.58 -1.62 20.99
C GLU A 509 14.91 -1.58 22.49
N ALA A 510 14.49 -2.63 23.19
CA ALA A 510 14.89 -2.88 24.56
C ALA A 510 16.22 -3.66 24.59
N GLU A 511 16.87 -3.66 25.75
CA GLU A 511 17.92 -4.66 26.02
C GLU A 511 17.32 -6.07 25.93
N GLY A 512 18.04 -7.03 25.35
CA GLY A 512 17.53 -8.40 25.14
C GLY A 512 16.54 -8.56 23.98
N ALA A 513 16.27 -7.52 23.18
CA ALA A 513 15.25 -7.56 22.11
C ALA A 513 15.40 -8.72 21.10
N GLN A 514 16.61 -9.26 20.91
CA GLN A 514 16.87 -10.42 20.05
C GLN A 514 15.98 -11.64 20.38
N GLU A 515 15.52 -11.80 21.62
CA GLU A 515 14.63 -12.88 22.03
C GLU A 515 13.28 -12.84 21.27
N HIS A 516 12.82 -11.66 20.87
CA HIS A 516 11.58 -11.45 20.15
C HIS A 516 11.67 -11.75 18.64
N TYR A 517 12.88 -11.92 18.09
CA TYR A 517 13.13 -12.10 16.65
C TYR A 517 13.69 -13.47 16.32
N SER A 518 13.16 -14.10 15.28
CA SER A 518 13.74 -15.31 14.67
C SER A 518 14.99 -15.00 13.84
N GLU A 519 15.03 -13.82 13.27
CA GLU A 519 16.12 -13.27 12.47
C GLU A 519 17.25 -12.74 13.36
N THR A 520 18.43 -12.52 12.79
CA THR A 520 19.48 -11.77 13.47
C THR A 520 19.10 -10.29 13.54
N LEU A 521 18.91 -9.76 14.75
CA LEU A 521 18.52 -8.37 14.96
C LEU A 521 19.73 -7.46 14.78
N VAL A 522 19.62 -6.51 13.85
CA VAL A 522 20.62 -5.46 13.63
C VAL A 522 20.14 -4.17 14.26
N LEU A 523 20.88 -3.70 15.28
CA LEU A 523 20.58 -2.47 16.01
C LEU A 523 21.37 -1.30 15.46
N MET A 524 20.74 -0.52 14.60
CA MET A 524 21.30 0.72 14.06
C MET A 524 21.39 1.82 15.14
N ARG A 525 22.42 2.65 15.06
CA ARG A 525 22.64 3.83 15.94
C ARG A 525 21.80 5.03 15.50
N SER A 526 21.28 5.03 14.29
CA SER A 526 20.29 5.96 13.74
C SER A 526 18.85 5.47 14.00
N LEU A 527 17.83 6.24 13.58
CA LEU A 527 16.42 5.85 13.68
C LEU A 527 16.03 4.73 12.70
N SER A 528 16.94 4.26 11.85
CA SER A 528 16.70 3.26 10.78
C SER A 528 15.61 3.65 9.77
N CYS A 529 15.18 4.92 9.74
CA CYS A 529 14.26 5.47 8.76
C CYS A 529 14.58 6.94 8.47
N CYS A 530 14.14 7.41 7.31
CA CYS A 530 14.30 8.80 6.90
C CYS A 530 12.91 9.36 6.61
N LEU A 531 12.26 9.87 7.66
CA LEU A 531 10.90 10.40 7.57
C LEU A 531 10.91 11.87 7.13
N PRO A 532 10.27 12.22 6.00
CA PRO A 532 10.15 13.60 5.57
C PRO A 532 8.99 14.34 6.22
N ALA A 533 9.15 15.65 6.33
CA ALA A 533 8.09 16.57 6.71
C ALA A 533 7.22 16.91 5.49
N PHE A 534 6.24 16.07 5.19
CA PHE A 534 5.28 16.35 4.13
C PHE A 534 4.44 17.59 4.45
N HIS A 535 4.26 18.45 3.45
CA HIS A 535 3.37 19.60 3.52
C HIS A 535 2.14 19.32 2.66
N PHE A 536 0.96 19.31 3.27
CA PHE A 536 -0.30 19.08 2.56
C PHE A 536 -0.90 20.44 2.19
N THR A 537 -0.70 20.89 0.95
CA THR A 537 -1.29 22.11 0.39
C THR A 537 -2.55 21.78 -0.41
N GLY A 538 -3.63 22.55 -0.25
CA GLY A 538 -4.81 22.46 -1.13
C GLY A 538 -5.86 21.39 -0.78
N ALA A 539 -5.65 20.56 0.25
CA ALA A 539 -6.71 19.70 0.79
C ALA A 539 -7.79 20.54 1.50
N PRO A 540 -9.05 20.06 1.62
CA PRO A 540 -10.12 20.76 2.34
C PRO A 540 -9.89 20.64 3.86
N LEU A 541 -8.80 21.25 4.34
CA LEU A 541 -8.32 21.08 5.71
C LEU A 541 -9.21 21.79 6.74
N GLU A 542 -9.98 22.79 6.32
CA GLU A 542 -10.96 23.48 7.17
C GLU A 542 -12.19 22.61 7.47
N GLU A 543 -12.57 21.73 6.53
CA GLU A 543 -13.64 20.75 6.76
C GLU A 543 -13.30 19.82 7.91
N ALA A 544 -12.05 19.34 7.97
CA ALA A 544 -11.55 18.54 9.08
C ALA A 544 -11.66 19.28 10.44
N LEU A 545 -11.38 20.59 10.47
CA LEU A 545 -11.49 21.38 11.70
C LEU A 545 -12.95 21.62 12.11
N SER A 546 -13.87 21.69 11.15
CA SER A 546 -15.30 21.89 11.43
C SER A 546 -15.95 20.71 12.17
N LEU A 547 -15.34 19.52 12.08
CA LEU A 547 -15.77 18.33 12.83
C LEU A 547 -15.39 18.38 14.32
N LEU A 548 -14.49 19.29 14.70
CA LEU A 548 -13.98 19.39 16.07
C LEU A 548 -14.73 20.45 16.88
N PRO A 549 -14.93 20.22 18.19
CA PRO A 549 -15.46 21.26 19.07
C PRO A 549 -14.61 22.54 19.03
N PRO A 550 -15.24 23.73 18.99
CA PRO A 550 -14.51 24.99 18.98
C PRO A 550 -13.74 25.19 20.30
N PRO A 551 -12.72 26.07 20.33
CA PRO A 551 -12.06 26.44 21.58
C PRO A 551 -13.09 26.99 22.58
N PRO A 552 -12.94 26.75 23.91
CA PRO A 552 -11.75 26.23 24.59
C PRO A 552 -11.76 24.71 24.88
N ALA A 553 -12.42 23.87 24.07
CA ALA A 553 -12.46 22.42 24.30
C ALA A 553 -11.07 21.77 24.47
N LYS A 554 -10.92 20.90 25.48
CA LYS A 554 -9.68 20.16 25.77
C LYS A 554 -9.67 18.84 25.00
N LEU A 555 -9.21 18.90 23.75
CA LEU A 555 -9.17 17.72 22.88
C LEU A 555 -7.96 16.83 23.21
N VAL A 556 -8.20 15.53 23.33
CA VAL A 556 -7.19 14.49 23.59
C VAL A 556 -7.15 13.55 22.41
N CYS A 557 -6.01 13.38 21.74
CA CYS A 557 -5.91 12.49 20.59
C CYS A 557 -5.62 11.04 20.99
N CYS A 558 -6.48 10.12 20.56
CA CYS A 558 -6.31 8.67 20.57
C CYS A 558 -6.55 8.13 19.15
N LEU A 559 -5.79 8.64 18.17
CA LEU A 559 -6.08 8.47 16.74
C LEU A 559 -5.48 7.19 16.12
N GLN A 560 -5.26 6.16 16.93
CA GLN A 560 -4.69 4.91 16.47
C GLN A 560 -5.73 4.09 15.68
N PRO A 561 -5.30 3.28 14.70
CA PRO A 561 -6.19 2.33 14.04
C PRO A 561 -6.93 1.41 15.02
N SER A 562 -8.17 1.04 14.71
CA SER A 562 -9.04 0.21 15.57
C SER A 562 -8.35 -1.06 16.09
N LEU A 563 -7.74 -1.82 15.19
CA LEU A 563 -7.08 -3.08 15.51
C LEU A 563 -5.80 -2.93 16.36
N THR A 564 -5.26 -1.71 16.47
CA THR A 564 -4.16 -1.38 17.40
C THR A 564 -4.64 -0.79 18.72
N LEU A 565 -5.92 -0.43 18.81
CA LEU A 565 -6.50 0.15 20.02
C LEU A 565 -6.84 -0.95 21.03
N ASN A 566 -6.14 -0.93 22.16
CA ASN A 566 -6.33 -1.88 23.24
C ASN A 566 -7.53 -1.49 24.13
N MET A 567 -8.54 -2.37 24.24
CA MET A 567 -9.73 -2.08 25.04
C MET A 567 -9.47 -2.01 26.56
N PRO A 568 -8.59 -2.83 27.16
CA PRO A 568 -8.16 -2.60 28.54
C PRO A 568 -7.65 -1.17 28.78
N PHE A 569 -6.83 -0.60 27.88
CA PHE A 569 -6.41 0.80 27.97
C PHE A 569 -7.59 1.78 27.92
N VAL A 570 -8.53 1.57 26.99
CA VAL A 570 -9.75 2.41 26.87
C VAL A 570 -10.64 2.30 28.11
N ARG A 571 -10.80 1.12 28.70
CA ARG A 571 -11.73 0.85 29.81
C ARG A 571 -11.13 1.12 31.18
N ARG A 572 -9.81 1.07 31.33
CA ARG A 572 -9.11 1.23 32.62
C ARG A 572 -8.36 2.55 32.71
N THR A 573 -7.59 2.93 31.69
CA THR A 573 -6.66 4.06 31.77
C THR A 573 -7.34 5.38 31.43
N LEU A 574 -8.04 5.45 30.29
CA LEU A 574 -8.70 6.67 29.84
C LEU A 574 -9.77 7.21 30.81
N PRO A 575 -10.62 6.39 31.46
CA PRO A 575 -11.64 6.88 32.39
C PRO A 575 -11.02 7.50 33.65
N ARG A 576 -9.82 7.03 34.06
CA ARG A 576 -9.06 7.64 35.16
C ARG A 576 -8.53 9.03 34.81
N ILE A 577 -8.26 9.29 33.53
CA ILE A 577 -7.91 10.64 33.04
C ILE A 577 -9.17 11.51 33.01
N LEU A 578 -10.27 10.98 32.45
CA LEU A 578 -11.55 11.69 32.35
C LEU A 578 -12.10 12.10 33.71
N SER A 579 -12.04 11.23 34.72
CA SER A 579 -12.54 11.55 36.07
C SER A 579 -11.81 12.71 36.74
N ARG A 580 -10.54 12.92 36.38
CA ARG A 580 -9.71 14.03 36.87
C ARG A 580 -9.80 15.27 35.98
N VAL A 581 -10.20 15.12 34.71
CA VAL A 581 -10.42 16.21 33.75
C VAL A 581 -11.74 16.00 33.01
N PRO A 582 -12.90 16.28 33.64
CA PRO A 582 -14.22 15.98 33.04
C PRO A 582 -14.56 16.79 31.78
N THR A 583 -13.73 17.78 31.45
CA THR A 583 -13.87 18.64 30.25
C THR A 583 -13.08 18.11 29.05
N ALA A 584 -12.36 16.99 29.20
CA ALA A 584 -11.58 16.38 28.13
C ALA A 584 -12.49 15.65 27.14
N VAL A 585 -12.24 15.84 25.84
CA VAL A 585 -12.93 15.11 24.76
C VAL A 585 -11.90 14.28 24.02
N PHE A 586 -12.10 12.96 24.01
CA PHE A 586 -11.18 12.01 23.39
C PHE A 586 -11.52 11.80 21.92
N LEU A 587 -10.55 11.98 21.03
CA LEU A 587 -10.69 11.85 19.59
C LEU A 587 -10.21 10.47 19.14
N PHE A 588 -11.06 9.72 18.45
CA PHE A 588 -10.76 8.41 17.87
C PHE A 588 -11.01 8.43 16.36
N LEU A 589 -10.32 7.56 15.62
CA LEU A 589 -10.67 7.29 14.22
C LEU A 589 -11.83 6.30 14.17
N GLN A 590 -12.84 6.55 13.35
CA GLN A 590 -14.02 5.70 13.23
C GLN A 590 -13.78 4.47 12.34
N ASP A 591 -12.87 4.57 11.36
CA ASP A 591 -12.63 3.53 10.37
C ASP A 591 -12.24 2.20 11.01
N GLY A 592 -12.91 1.12 10.58
CA GLY A 592 -12.67 -0.23 11.09
C GLY A 592 -13.16 -0.43 12.54
N MET A 593 -14.05 0.42 13.08
CA MET A 593 -14.67 0.15 14.38
C MET A 593 -16.09 -0.37 14.19
N SER A 594 -16.39 -1.53 14.78
CA SER A 594 -17.76 -2.04 14.86
C SER A 594 -18.63 -1.15 15.76
N ALA A 595 -19.94 -1.10 15.51
CA ALA A 595 -20.87 -0.32 16.34
C ALA A 595 -20.80 -0.68 17.83
N LYS A 596 -20.52 -1.95 18.15
CA LYS A 596 -20.27 -2.42 19.52
C LYS A 596 -19.02 -1.79 20.13
N THR A 597 -17.95 -1.67 19.35
CA THR A 597 -16.68 -1.06 19.79
C THR A 597 -16.87 0.44 20.05
N LEU A 598 -17.52 1.15 19.12
CA LEU A 598 -17.87 2.56 19.27
C LEU A 598 -18.71 2.80 20.53
N THR A 599 -19.74 1.96 20.74
CA THR A 599 -20.60 2.02 21.93
C THR A 599 -19.80 1.76 23.20
N ALA A 600 -18.91 0.75 23.21
CA ALA A 600 -18.08 0.44 24.37
C ALA A 600 -17.08 1.56 24.73
N ILE A 601 -16.48 2.21 23.73
CA ILE A 601 -15.61 3.38 23.93
C ILE A 601 -16.43 4.54 24.50
N SER A 602 -17.61 4.82 23.91
CA SER A 602 -18.49 5.90 24.37
C SER A 602 -18.96 5.67 25.81
N GLN A 603 -19.35 4.44 26.17
CA GLN A 603 -19.73 4.06 27.53
C GLN A 603 -18.55 4.17 28.51
N ALA A 604 -17.35 3.74 28.12
CA ALA A 604 -16.18 3.85 28.99
C ALA A 604 -15.80 5.31 29.29
N LEU A 605 -16.15 6.24 28.40
CA LEU A 605 -15.81 7.66 28.48
C LEU A 605 -17.01 8.56 28.75
N ASP A 606 -18.12 8.02 29.27
CA ASP A 606 -19.34 8.76 29.59
C ASP A 606 -19.83 9.69 28.46
N GLY A 607 -19.69 9.25 27.20
CA GLY A 607 -20.04 10.02 26.01
C GLY A 607 -19.02 11.08 25.59
N ASN A 608 -17.92 11.28 26.31
CA ASN A 608 -16.84 12.24 25.98
C ASN A 608 -15.87 11.72 24.91
N ALA A 609 -16.38 10.95 23.95
CA ALA A 609 -15.64 10.42 22.82
C ALA A 609 -16.19 10.98 21.51
N LEU A 610 -15.31 11.46 20.64
CA LEU A 610 -15.64 11.89 19.30
C LEU A 610 -14.96 10.96 18.30
N PHE A 611 -15.77 10.36 17.42
CA PHE A 611 -15.30 9.47 16.37
C PHE A 611 -15.21 10.25 15.06
N LEU A 612 -14.02 10.28 14.48
CA LEU A 612 -13.68 11.07 13.31
C LEU A 612 -13.47 10.15 12.10
N PRO A 613 -13.99 10.50 10.91
CA PRO A 613 -13.70 9.73 9.70
C PRO A 613 -12.25 9.95 9.25
N ARG A 614 -11.70 8.94 8.55
CA ARG A 614 -10.49 9.10 7.74
C ARG A 614 -10.83 9.91 6.50
N GLY A 615 -10.24 11.09 6.43
CA GLY A 615 -10.33 11.93 5.24
C GLY A 615 -9.07 11.90 4.38
N PRO A 616 -8.99 12.80 3.39
CA PRO A 616 -7.81 13.02 2.56
C PRO A 616 -6.51 13.20 3.34
N ALA A 617 -5.38 13.01 2.64
CA ALA A 617 -4.05 13.23 3.20
C ALA A 617 -3.94 14.62 3.87
N GLY A 618 -3.53 14.63 5.15
CA GLY A 618 -3.41 15.84 5.96
C GLY A 618 -4.53 16.08 6.98
N TRP A 619 -5.71 15.45 6.84
CA TRP A 619 -6.80 15.57 7.83
C TRP A 619 -6.36 15.12 9.22
N LEU A 620 -5.68 13.97 9.30
CA LEU A 620 -5.14 13.45 10.56
C LEU A 620 -4.23 14.47 11.26
N ARG A 621 -3.32 15.09 10.50
CA ARG A 621 -2.39 16.10 11.02
C ARG A 621 -3.13 17.35 11.50
N LYS A 622 -4.27 17.71 10.90
CA LYS A 622 -5.12 18.80 11.38
C LYS A 622 -5.83 18.46 12.69
N TYR A 623 -6.36 17.24 12.83
CA TYR A 623 -6.90 16.77 14.11
C TYR A 623 -5.84 16.88 15.23
N ILE A 624 -4.63 16.41 14.95
CA ILE A 624 -3.50 16.49 15.87
C ILE A 624 -3.12 17.95 16.19
N SER A 625 -3.10 18.85 15.19
CA SER A 625 -2.78 20.26 15.41
C SER A 625 -3.73 20.98 16.38
N ARG A 626 -4.94 20.45 16.58
CA ARG A 626 -5.95 21.04 17.47
C ARG A 626 -5.95 20.43 18.87
N CYS A 627 -5.28 19.29 19.07
CA CYS A 627 -5.27 18.60 20.36
C CYS A 627 -4.40 19.31 21.40
N ALA A 628 -4.79 19.16 22.66
CA ALA A 628 -3.98 19.58 23.79
C ALA A 628 -2.89 18.53 24.08
N VAL A 629 -3.27 17.25 24.09
CA VAL A 629 -2.35 16.15 24.40
C VAL A 629 -2.64 15.01 23.43
N PHE A 630 -1.57 14.38 22.93
CA PHE A 630 -1.64 13.14 22.20
C PHE A 630 -1.35 11.98 23.15
N LEU A 631 -2.22 11.00 23.21
CA LEU A 631 -2.04 9.80 24.03
C LEU A 631 -1.58 8.66 23.14
N ASP A 632 -0.38 8.18 23.43
CA ASP A 632 0.13 6.94 22.86
C ASP A 632 -0.42 5.78 23.68
N ALA A 633 -1.25 4.93 23.08
CA ALA A 633 -1.83 3.80 23.80
C ALA A 633 -0.79 2.74 24.16
N HIS A 634 -1.18 1.90 25.12
CA HIS A 634 -0.38 0.84 25.69
C HIS A 634 -1.20 -0.46 25.70
N PRO A 635 -0.60 -1.64 25.48
CA PRO A 635 0.84 -1.91 25.29
C PRO A 635 1.40 -1.55 23.92
N CYS A 636 0.53 -1.30 22.94
CA CYS A 636 0.90 -1.06 21.57
C CYS A 636 0.65 0.39 21.18
N GLY A 637 1.74 1.05 20.82
CA GLY A 637 1.75 2.46 20.52
C GLY A 637 1.32 2.77 19.09
N SER A 638 1.36 4.05 18.82
CA SER A 638 1.14 4.67 17.53
C SER A 638 2.29 4.35 16.58
N CYS A 639 1.99 4.28 15.28
CA CYS A 639 3.04 4.11 14.29
C CYS A 639 3.97 5.34 14.25
N ASN A 640 5.22 5.10 13.83
CA ASN A 640 6.26 6.12 13.70
C ASN A 640 5.83 7.35 12.89
N ALA A 641 5.11 7.16 11.78
CA ALA A 641 4.65 8.24 10.91
C ALA A 641 3.64 9.16 11.59
N MET A 642 2.72 8.60 12.40
CA MET A 642 1.74 9.40 13.14
C MET A 642 2.38 10.13 14.32
N LEU A 643 3.31 9.48 15.02
CA LEU A 643 4.09 10.13 16.09
C LEU A 643 4.89 11.31 15.54
N LEU A 644 5.51 11.17 14.36
CA LEU A 644 6.19 12.27 13.69
C LEU A 644 5.22 13.41 13.36
N ASP A 645 4.03 13.13 12.85
CA ASP A 645 3.02 14.17 12.59
C ASP A 645 2.69 14.97 13.87
N ALA A 646 2.57 14.29 15.00
CA ALA A 646 2.37 14.95 16.29
C ALA A 646 3.54 15.82 16.73
N PHE A 647 4.79 15.36 16.57
CA PHE A 647 5.97 16.17 16.86
C PHE A 647 6.13 17.36 15.88
N LEU A 648 5.77 17.18 14.60
CA LEU A 648 5.73 18.23 13.59
C LEU A 648 4.66 19.28 13.87
N GLU A 649 3.58 18.92 14.57
CA GLU A 649 2.59 19.86 15.12
C GLU A 649 2.96 20.40 16.51
N GLY A 650 4.13 20.01 17.03
CA GLY A 650 4.67 20.47 18.31
C GLY A 650 3.89 19.96 19.52
N ARG A 651 3.10 18.88 19.37
CA ARG A 651 2.24 18.35 20.43
C ARG A 651 3.02 17.48 21.39
N VAL A 652 2.67 17.55 22.67
CA VAL A 652 3.16 16.60 23.67
C VAL A 652 2.45 15.25 23.49
N ILE A 653 3.26 14.19 23.48
CA ILE A 653 2.83 12.79 23.41
C ILE A 653 3.11 12.14 24.77
N VAL A 654 2.10 11.61 25.45
CA VAL A 654 2.32 10.81 26.67
C VAL A 654 2.40 9.35 26.26
N THR A 655 3.47 8.65 26.63
CA THR A 655 3.72 7.26 26.23
C THR A 655 4.14 6.39 27.42
N LEU A 656 3.72 5.14 27.41
CA LEU A 656 4.14 4.10 28.35
C LEU A 656 4.83 2.98 27.55
N PRO A 657 6.18 2.89 27.58
CA PRO A 657 6.92 1.95 26.77
C PRO A 657 6.48 0.50 27.01
N GLY A 658 6.10 -0.19 25.93
CA GLY A 658 5.79 -1.61 25.96
C GLY A 658 7.05 -2.51 26.00
N PRO A 659 6.86 -3.84 26.14
CA PRO A 659 7.94 -4.81 26.07
C PRO A 659 8.50 -4.95 24.64
N ASP A 660 7.68 -4.70 23.63
CA ASP A 660 7.99 -4.91 22.22
C ASP A 660 8.15 -3.60 21.44
N LEU A 661 8.79 -3.67 20.27
CA LEU A 661 9.06 -2.53 19.39
C LEU A 661 7.84 -1.63 19.13
N GLN A 662 6.66 -2.24 18.90
CA GLN A 662 5.43 -1.50 18.58
C GLN A 662 5.02 -0.49 19.66
N GLY A 663 5.34 -0.76 20.93
CA GLY A 663 5.05 0.12 22.07
C GLY A 663 6.15 1.12 22.40
N ARG A 664 7.20 1.25 21.57
CA ARG A 664 8.46 1.93 21.96
C ARG A 664 8.92 3.04 21.01
N PHE A 665 8.25 3.22 19.88
CA PHE A 665 8.59 4.28 18.92
C PHE A 665 8.61 5.68 19.55
N ALA A 666 7.59 6.02 20.35
CA ALA A 666 7.50 7.33 20.99
C ALA A 666 8.66 7.57 21.97
N GLN A 667 9.02 6.54 22.75
CA GLN A 667 10.19 6.60 23.65
C GLN A 667 11.49 6.84 22.86
N GLY A 668 11.73 6.11 21.77
CA GLY A 668 12.97 6.28 21.00
C GLY A 668 13.09 7.67 20.38
N PHE A 669 11.98 8.23 19.89
CA PHE A 669 11.96 9.62 19.41
C PHE A 669 12.25 10.63 20.52
N TYR A 670 11.68 10.45 21.71
CA TYR A 670 11.97 11.31 22.85
C TYR A 670 13.44 11.22 23.28
N ARG A 671 14.00 10.01 23.36
CA ARG A 671 15.42 9.78 23.67
C ARG A 671 16.34 10.47 22.66
N LYS A 672 16.03 10.36 21.37
CA LYS A 672 16.78 11.05 20.30
C LYS A 672 16.68 12.57 20.42
N MET A 673 15.54 13.11 20.87
CA MET A 673 15.39 14.54 21.20
C MET A 673 15.99 14.92 22.57
N GLY A 674 16.56 13.98 23.33
CA GLY A 674 17.09 14.23 24.67
C GLY A 674 16.03 14.66 25.68
N LEU A 675 14.81 14.12 25.56
CA LEU A 675 13.67 14.39 26.45
C LEU A 675 13.22 13.09 27.11
N THR A 676 12.85 13.18 28.38
CA THR A 676 12.35 12.03 29.17
C THR A 676 11.06 12.33 29.91
N ASP A 677 10.72 13.61 30.13
CA ASP A 677 9.57 14.05 30.93
C ASP A 677 8.20 13.45 30.51
N PRO A 678 7.90 13.23 29.22
CA PRO A 678 6.61 12.66 28.78
C PRO A 678 6.60 11.12 28.67
N ILE A 679 7.65 10.45 29.15
CA ILE A 679 7.74 8.99 29.17
C ILE A 679 7.32 8.51 30.56
N ALA A 680 6.23 7.77 30.62
CA ALA A 680 5.74 7.17 31.85
C ALA A 680 6.45 5.84 32.13
N ALA A 681 6.69 5.54 33.41
CA ALA A 681 7.25 4.25 33.86
C ALA A 681 6.16 3.24 34.26
N THR A 682 4.98 3.73 34.66
CA THR A 682 3.83 2.93 35.10
C THR A 682 2.54 3.52 34.53
N GLU A 683 1.45 2.76 34.55
CA GLU A 683 0.13 3.26 34.16
C GLU A 683 -0.32 4.43 35.05
N ASP A 684 0.00 4.42 36.33
CA ASP A 684 -0.33 5.52 37.24
C ASP A 684 0.41 6.80 36.87
N ALA A 685 1.71 6.69 36.58
CA ALA A 685 2.51 7.81 36.08
C ALA A 685 1.98 8.32 34.72
N TYR A 686 1.49 7.42 33.85
CA TYR A 686 0.87 7.79 32.58
C TYR A 686 -0.38 8.65 32.78
N VAL A 687 -1.27 8.23 33.69
CA VAL A 687 -2.48 9.00 34.03
C VAL A 687 -2.11 10.34 34.65
N GLU A 688 -1.16 10.36 35.59
CA GLU A 688 -0.70 11.60 36.24
C GLU A 688 -0.10 12.60 35.25
N GLN A 689 0.78 12.14 34.35
CA GLN A 689 1.37 12.98 33.31
C GLN A 689 0.32 13.50 32.33
N SER A 690 -0.63 12.65 31.91
CA SER A 690 -1.73 13.04 31.04
C SER A 690 -2.57 14.16 31.67
N VAL A 691 -2.96 13.99 32.94
CA VAL A 691 -3.72 15.00 33.69
C VAL A 691 -2.89 16.27 33.87
N ARG A 692 -1.61 16.16 34.22
CA ARG A 692 -0.69 17.30 34.37
C ARG A 692 -0.66 18.14 33.10
N TYR A 693 -0.44 17.53 31.93
CA TYR A 693 -0.40 18.29 30.67
C TYR A 693 -1.76 18.81 30.24
N LEU A 694 -2.89 18.22 30.67
CA LEU A 694 -4.24 18.73 30.39
C LEU A 694 -4.67 19.90 31.28
N VAL A 695 -4.13 19.99 32.49
CA VAL A 695 -4.48 21.01 33.49
C VAL A 695 -3.45 22.15 33.50
N ASP A 696 -2.17 21.82 33.58
CA ASP A 696 -1.08 22.80 33.60
C ASP A 696 -0.64 23.16 32.17
N VAL A 697 -1.25 24.23 31.65
CA VAL A 697 -0.95 24.77 30.32
C VAL A 697 0.48 25.32 30.24
N ALA A 698 1.03 25.84 31.34
CA ALA A 698 2.37 26.42 31.34
C ALA A 698 3.44 25.32 31.20
N GLU A 699 3.28 24.23 31.96
CA GLU A 699 4.14 23.07 31.87
C GLU A 699 4.01 22.36 30.52
N ARG A 700 2.78 22.17 30.02
CA ARG A 700 2.57 21.64 28.66
C ARG A 700 3.30 22.48 27.62
N ARG A 701 3.12 23.81 27.63
CA ARG A 701 3.80 24.73 26.70
C ARG A 701 5.31 24.74 26.87
N ARG A 702 5.85 24.43 28.06
CA ARG A 702 7.30 24.26 28.27
C ARG A 702 7.81 23.08 27.46
N ILE A 703 7.15 21.92 27.56
CA ILE A 703 7.49 20.71 26.80
C ILE A 703 7.30 20.91 25.29
N GLU A 704 6.16 21.47 24.85
CA GLU A 704 5.88 21.74 23.44
C GLU A 704 6.97 22.62 22.79
N ARG A 705 7.48 23.63 23.53
CA ARG A 705 8.61 24.46 23.09
C ARG A 705 9.92 23.68 22.96
N LEU A 706 10.18 22.73 23.86
CA LEU A 706 11.36 21.86 23.76
C LEU A 706 11.24 20.92 22.54
N ILE A 707 10.08 20.33 22.31
CA ILE A 707 9.79 19.51 21.13
C ILE A 707 10.00 20.33 19.86
N ALA A 708 9.41 21.53 19.77
CA ALA A 708 9.55 22.39 18.60
C ALA A 708 11.01 22.74 18.27
N ARG A 709 11.86 22.93 19.28
CA ARG A 709 13.30 23.21 19.12
C ARG A 709 14.12 21.99 18.70
N ARG A 710 13.72 20.78 19.11
CA ARG A 710 14.56 19.56 18.97
C ARG A 710 14.05 18.56 17.95
N ARG A 711 12.79 18.67 17.49
CA ARG A 711 12.19 17.77 16.49
C ARG A 711 12.93 17.71 15.16
N GLY A 712 13.76 18.71 14.84
CA GLY A 712 14.63 18.69 13.66
C GLY A 712 15.58 17.49 13.62
N ALA A 713 15.89 16.89 14.77
CA ALA A 713 16.69 15.65 14.86
C ALA A 713 15.94 14.39 14.37
N LEU A 714 14.61 14.46 14.20
CA LEU A 714 13.78 13.32 13.79
C LEU A 714 13.42 13.33 12.30
N VAL A 715 13.46 14.51 11.68
CA VAL A 715 13.05 14.73 10.29
C VAL A 715 14.27 14.59 9.40
N ASP A 716 14.12 13.88 8.28
CA ASP A 716 15.16 13.81 7.25
C ASP A 716 16.53 13.34 7.73
N GLU A 717 16.56 12.45 8.72
CA GLU A 717 17.80 11.93 9.31
C GLU A 717 18.67 11.22 8.25
N ARG A 718 19.71 11.90 7.76
CA ARG A 718 20.64 11.38 6.74
C ARG A 718 21.58 10.31 7.28
N ASP A 719 21.80 10.28 8.58
CA ASP A 719 22.59 9.25 9.25
C ASP A 719 21.97 7.86 9.02
N SER A 720 20.62 7.77 9.06
CA SER A 720 19.90 6.54 8.74
C SER A 720 20.23 6.04 7.33
N VAL A 721 20.25 6.91 6.32
CA VAL A 721 20.58 6.51 4.93
C VAL A 721 22.01 5.94 4.84
N SER A 722 22.96 6.62 5.48
CA SER A 722 24.37 6.23 5.45
C SER A 722 24.60 4.90 6.17
N GLU A 723 23.97 4.73 7.34
CA GLU A 723 24.05 3.50 8.13
C GLU A 723 23.35 2.32 7.43
N TRP A 724 22.22 2.55 6.76
CA TRP A 724 21.59 1.54 5.89
C TRP A 724 22.56 1.06 4.81
N GLY A 725 23.22 1.98 4.09
CA GLY A 725 24.22 1.62 3.08
C GLY A 725 25.37 0.80 3.67
N ASN A 726 25.96 1.26 4.77
CA ASN A 726 27.08 0.55 5.42
C ASN A 726 26.67 -0.83 5.94
N THR A 727 25.46 -0.95 6.48
CA THR A 727 24.93 -2.23 6.98
C THR A 727 24.66 -3.19 5.83
N LEU A 728 24.08 -2.73 4.71
CA LEU A 728 23.85 -3.55 3.52
C LEU A 728 25.18 -4.09 2.96
N GLU A 729 26.22 -3.25 2.90
CA GLU A 729 27.56 -3.68 2.49
C GLU A 729 28.16 -4.73 3.42
N LEU A 730 28.02 -4.52 4.74
CA LEU A 730 28.52 -5.46 5.75
C LEU A 730 27.86 -6.84 5.62
N VAL A 731 26.53 -6.90 5.52
CA VAL A 731 25.82 -8.19 5.41
C VAL A 731 26.08 -8.89 4.07
N CYS A 732 26.40 -8.13 3.01
CA CYS A 732 26.73 -8.68 1.70
C CYS A 732 28.20 -9.09 1.54
N LYS A 733 29.09 -8.68 2.45
CA LYS A 733 30.54 -8.95 2.38
C LYS A 733 30.91 -10.44 2.13
N PRO A 734 30.21 -11.44 2.71
CA PRO A 734 30.49 -12.85 2.41
C PRO A 734 30.13 -13.28 0.98
N TRP A 735 29.24 -12.54 0.31
CA TRP A 735 28.58 -12.92 -0.94
C TRP A 735 29.03 -12.09 -2.14
N VAL A 736 29.59 -10.90 -1.90
CA VAL A 736 29.98 -9.96 -2.94
C VAL A 736 31.43 -9.53 -2.72
N GLN A 737 32.25 -9.73 -3.75
CA GLN A 737 33.58 -9.13 -3.85
C GLN A 737 33.49 -7.87 -4.70
N LEU A 738 33.61 -6.70 -4.06
CA LEU A 738 33.54 -5.43 -4.76
C LEU A 738 34.80 -5.20 -5.60
N ILE A 739 34.59 -4.86 -6.88
CA ILE A 739 35.67 -4.43 -7.77
C ILE A 739 36.02 -2.99 -7.39
N PRO A 740 37.24 -2.71 -6.91
CA PRO A 740 37.63 -1.33 -6.65
C PRO A 740 37.55 -0.52 -7.94
N PRO A 741 37.07 0.74 -7.90
CA PRO A 741 37.05 1.58 -9.08
C PRO A 741 38.48 1.68 -9.64
N PRO A 742 38.66 1.63 -10.97
CA PRO A 742 39.99 1.75 -11.55
C PRO A 742 40.64 3.03 -11.03
N SER A 743 41.90 2.94 -10.59
CA SER A 743 42.63 4.13 -10.13
C SER A 743 42.56 5.21 -11.21
N ARG A 744 42.58 6.51 -10.84
CA ARG A 744 42.55 7.62 -11.83
C ARG A 744 43.61 7.41 -12.93
N LEU A 745 44.76 6.81 -12.59
CA LEU A 745 45.84 6.43 -13.51
C LEU A 745 45.47 5.27 -14.44
N GLN A 746 44.76 4.25 -13.96
CA GLN A 746 44.25 3.14 -14.78
C GLN A 746 43.15 3.62 -15.72
N ALA A 747 42.19 4.40 -15.22
CA ALA A 747 41.13 4.98 -16.03
C ALA A 747 41.70 5.92 -17.10
N ALA A 748 42.70 6.75 -16.75
CA ALA A 748 43.42 7.58 -17.71
C ALA A 748 44.21 6.75 -18.73
N ARG A 749 44.85 5.66 -18.31
CA ARG A 749 45.56 4.74 -19.22
C ARG A 749 44.64 3.98 -20.16
N GLU A 750 43.48 3.53 -19.69
CA GLU A 750 42.47 2.86 -20.50
C GLU A 750 41.77 3.83 -21.45
N TRP A 751 41.52 5.06 -21.00
CA TRP A 751 41.04 6.16 -21.85
C TRP A 751 42.07 6.57 -22.93
N LEU A 752 43.36 6.60 -22.59
CA LEU A 752 44.44 6.82 -23.56
C LEU A 752 44.57 5.65 -24.54
N LYS A 753 44.48 4.40 -24.06
CA LYS A 753 44.54 3.19 -24.91
C LYS A 753 43.34 3.10 -25.85
N SER A 754 42.14 3.49 -25.42
CA SER A 754 40.93 3.45 -26.26
C SER A 754 40.92 4.50 -27.38
N ARG A 755 41.77 5.54 -27.28
CA ARG A 755 42.01 6.52 -28.36
C ARG A 755 43.22 6.20 -29.24
N CYS A 756 44.11 5.31 -28.82
CA CYS A 756 45.26 4.89 -29.61
C CYS A 756 44.94 3.60 -30.39
N LEU A 757 44.22 3.73 -31.52
CA LEU A 757 44.36 2.77 -32.63
C LEU A 757 45.70 3.04 -33.34
N PRO A 758 46.38 2.01 -33.89
CA PRO A 758 47.76 2.15 -34.36
C PRO A 758 47.78 2.87 -35.71
N SER A 759 47.95 4.20 -35.71
CA SER A 759 48.39 4.89 -36.93
C SER A 759 49.90 4.68 -37.08
N ARG A 760 50.27 3.89 -38.09
CA ARG A 760 51.60 3.93 -38.70
C ARG A 760 51.83 5.36 -39.23
N ALA A 761 52.43 6.22 -38.41
CA ALA A 761 53.28 7.34 -38.81
C ALA A 761 53.49 8.26 -37.61
N SER A 762 54.50 7.96 -36.78
CA SER A 762 55.45 8.98 -36.31
C SER A 762 56.58 8.29 -35.55
N ALA A 763 57.50 7.68 -36.30
CA ALA A 763 58.79 7.23 -35.79
C ALA A 763 59.84 8.26 -36.22
N ALA A 764 59.78 9.48 -35.69
CA ALA A 764 60.83 10.48 -35.91
C ALA A 764 60.75 11.69 -34.95
N ALA A 765 60.56 11.49 -33.65
CA ALA A 765 60.90 12.53 -32.66
C ALA A 765 60.89 11.94 -31.25
N LEU A 766 61.97 11.26 -30.88
CA LEU A 766 62.50 11.15 -29.50
C LEU A 766 63.68 10.16 -29.51
N ARG A 767 64.74 10.55 -30.24
CA ARG A 767 66.10 10.19 -29.83
C ARG A 767 66.63 11.43 -29.12
N CYS A 768 66.82 11.30 -27.81
CA CYS A 768 67.86 11.93 -26.99
C CYS A 768 67.49 11.73 -25.52
N LEU A 769 67.87 10.56 -24.99
CA LEU A 769 68.34 10.47 -23.62
C LEU A 769 69.87 10.39 -23.70
N PRO A 770 70.58 10.96 -22.73
CA PRO A 770 71.68 10.23 -22.11
C PRO A 770 71.27 9.82 -20.70
N ALA A 771 71.63 8.59 -20.38
CA ALA A 771 71.63 8.05 -19.04
C ALA A 771 72.85 8.56 -18.27
N SER A 772 72.69 8.85 -16.98
CA SER A 772 73.70 8.54 -15.97
C SER A 772 73.08 8.49 -14.58
N ASP A 773 73.32 7.36 -13.94
CA ASP A 773 73.04 7.05 -12.54
C ASP A 773 73.63 8.06 -11.55
N ALA A 774 73.03 8.04 -10.35
CA ALA A 774 73.69 8.00 -9.05
C ALA A 774 73.49 9.20 -8.09
N ARG A 775 73.00 8.81 -6.91
CA ARG A 775 73.24 9.35 -5.55
C ARG A 775 72.42 10.54 -5.06
N VAL A 776 71.68 10.24 -3.99
CA VAL A 776 71.65 10.93 -2.68
C VAL A 776 72.44 12.24 -2.64
N ASP A 777 71.76 13.36 -2.44
CA ASP A 777 72.00 14.16 -1.23
C ASP A 777 70.90 15.18 -0.95
N GLU A 778 70.90 15.53 0.33
CA GLU A 778 70.05 16.39 1.13
C GLU A 778 70.07 17.88 0.71
N GLN A 779 69.12 18.65 1.25
CA GLN A 779 69.08 20.13 1.40
C GLN A 779 68.23 20.98 0.42
N ALA A 780 67.12 21.46 1.02
CA ALA A 780 66.67 22.85 1.13
C ALA A 780 66.70 23.80 -0.09
N ALA A 781 65.52 24.31 -0.45
CA ALA A 781 65.33 25.65 -1.02
C ALA A 781 63.91 26.20 -0.72
N PRO A 782 63.70 27.53 -0.71
CA PRO A 782 62.71 28.22 0.12
C PRO A 782 61.47 28.74 -0.63
N ALA A 783 60.59 29.37 0.16
CA ALA A 783 59.32 30.00 -0.19
C ALA A 783 59.38 31.11 -1.27
N ALA A 784 58.28 31.27 -2.02
CA ALA A 784 57.87 32.54 -2.65
C ALA A 784 56.36 32.55 -2.99
N ASP A 785 55.61 33.32 -2.20
CA ASP A 785 54.54 34.27 -2.50
C ASP A 785 53.41 34.01 -3.52
N CYS A 786 52.18 34.00 -2.97
CA CYS A 786 50.90 34.29 -3.63
C CYS A 786 50.56 35.79 -3.57
N PRO A 787 49.82 36.35 -4.56
CA PRO A 787 49.15 37.64 -4.43
C PRO A 787 47.64 37.53 -4.07
N PRO A 788 47.01 38.62 -3.57
CA PRO A 788 45.86 38.58 -2.65
C PRO A 788 44.49 38.94 -3.26
N ALA A 789 43.44 38.71 -2.47
CA ALA A 789 42.04 39.09 -2.71
C ALA A 789 41.68 40.47 -2.09
N PRO A 790 40.67 41.20 -2.60
CA PRO A 790 40.25 42.49 -2.05
C PRO A 790 39.15 42.34 -0.99
N GLY A 791 39.12 43.29 -0.04
CA GLY A 791 38.04 43.49 0.92
C GLY A 791 37.64 44.96 1.04
N ASP A 792 36.49 45.21 1.65
CA ASP A 792 36.01 46.49 2.23
C ASP A 792 34.96 46.10 3.29
N GLN A 793 35.19 46.28 4.60
CA GLN A 793 35.04 47.49 5.44
C GLN A 793 33.59 47.98 5.60
N ASP A 794 33.03 47.78 6.82
CA ASP A 794 32.43 48.85 7.63
C ASP A 794 32.07 48.37 9.06
N SER A 795 32.39 49.18 10.07
CA SER A 795 32.03 49.04 11.49
C SER A 795 31.90 50.45 12.08
N PRO A 796 31.11 50.68 13.17
CA PRO A 796 31.71 51.11 14.47
C PRO A 796 30.82 50.75 15.73
N PRO A 797 31.09 51.21 16.98
CA PRO A 797 32.11 50.69 17.92
C PRO A 797 31.66 50.52 19.42
N GLY A 798 32.53 49.89 20.25
CA GLY A 798 32.64 50.03 21.74
C GLY A 798 31.79 49.06 22.58
N VAL A 799 32.23 48.42 23.67
CA VAL A 799 33.18 48.78 24.74
C VAL A 799 33.76 47.51 25.42
N HIS A 800 35.05 47.55 25.76
CA HIS A 800 35.79 46.54 26.53
C HIS A 800 35.40 46.49 28.03
N ARG A 801 35.38 45.29 28.62
CA ARG A 801 35.85 45.09 30.00
C ARG A 801 36.37 43.67 30.21
N GLU A 802 37.67 43.57 30.51
CA GLU A 802 38.38 42.38 30.98
C GLU A 802 37.93 41.97 32.40
N VAL A 803 37.90 40.67 32.68
CA VAL A 803 38.27 40.12 34.00
C VAL A 803 39.03 38.81 33.79
N LYS A 804 40.28 38.79 34.26
CA LYS A 804 41.16 37.62 34.44
C LYS A 804 40.69 36.77 35.62
N LEU A 805 40.74 35.44 35.49
CA LEU A 805 40.89 34.52 36.62
C LEU A 805 41.87 33.40 36.24
N ALA A 806 42.85 33.18 37.09
CA ALA A 806 43.82 32.08 37.08
C ALA A 806 43.55 31.17 38.31
N PRO A 807 44.23 30.02 38.48
CA PRO A 807 43.59 28.71 38.65
C PRO A 807 43.64 28.19 40.10
N ASN A 808 42.90 27.12 40.39
CA ASN A 808 43.21 26.20 41.49
C ASN A 808 42.87 24.76 41.08
N GLU A 809 43.85 23.89 41.30
CA GLU A 809 43.88 22.45 41.02
C GLU A 809 43.08 21.59 42.02
N PRO A 810 42.80 20.30 41.68
CA PRO A 810 41.98 19.36 42.45
C PRO A 810 42.83 18.33 43.25
N PRO A 811 42.19 17.47 44.05
CA PRO A 811 42.63 16.08 44.25
C PRO A 811 41.54 15.09 43.73
N ALA A 812 41.85 14.18 42.79
CA ALA A 812 42.30 12.78 42.97
C ALA A 812 41.26 11.90 43.72
N ALA A 813 40.84 10.69 43.33
CA ALA A 813 41.01 9.75 42.20
C ALA A 813 39.77 8.79 42.31
N SER A 814 39.20 8.14 41.28
CA SER A 814 39.65 6.95 40.53
C SER A 814 38.58 6.68 39.44
N ALA A 815 38.77 6.66 38.11
CA ALA A 815 39.75 6.01 37.23
C ALA A 815 39.50 4.49 37.02
N GLU A 816 38.67 4.18 36.02
CA GLU A 816 38.51 2.94 35.21
C GLU A 816 37.18 3.17 34.42
N VAL A 817 37.03 3.23 33.10
CA VAL A 817 37.71 2.70 31.92
C VAL A 817 37.38 3.64 30.75
N LEU A 818 38.36 4.33 30.17
CA LEU A 818 38.28 4.97 28.85
C LEU A 818 39.68 4.95 28.25
N HIS A 819 39.94 4.03 27.32
CA HIS A 819 40.92 4.20 26.25
C HIS A 819 40.76 3.06 25.25
N ALA A 820 40.25 3.39 24.05
CA ALA A 820 40.65 2.82 22.76
C ALA A 820 39.89 3.51 21.62
N GLU A 821 40.07 4.83 21.47
CA GLU A 821 39.92 5.50 20.18
C GLU A 821 41.33 5.65 19.59
N GLN A 822 41.71 4.75 18.68
CA GLN A 822 42.74 4.93 17.63
C GLN A 822 43.08 3.56 17.03
N SER A 823 42.40 3.19 15.94
CA SER A 823 42.96 2.44 14.80
C SER A 823 41.84 2.06 13.82
N TRP A 824 41.48 2.98 12.92
CA TRP A 824 40.80 2.64 11.67
C TRP A 824 41.47 3.40 10.53
N SER A 825 42.72 3.05 10.30
CA SER A 825 43.40 3.19 9.03
C SER A 825 44.02 1.83 8.75
N GLU A 826 43.63 1.22 7.63
CA GLU A 826 43.95 -0.14 7.17
C GLU A 826 42.98 -1.26 7.62
N CYS A 827 41.83 -1.37 6.93
CA CYS A 827 41.30 -2.66 6.47
C CYS A 827 40.28 -2.49 5.35
#